data_AF-A0A6P1FT05-F1
#
_entry.id   AF-A0A6P1FT05-F1
#
_cell.length_a   1.000
_cell.length_b   1.000
_cell.length_c   1.000
_cell.angle_alpha   90.00
_cell.angle_beta   90.00
_cell.angle_gamma   90.00
#
_symmetry.space_group_name_H-M   'P 1'
#
loop_
_entity.id
_entity.type
_entity.pdbx_description
1 polymer ?
#
loop_
_entity_poly.entity_id
_entity_poly.type
_entity_poly.pdbx_seq_one_letter_code
_entity_poly.pdbx_strand_id
1 'polypeptide(L)'
;MSRQSELYDRVAHESSAQVIRRYSTSFGLATRLLAPGVRERVEDVYALVRVADEIVDGVAEEARLDRAAVEESLEAFEAETERALASGYSSNLVIHAFARTARATGFGTELTRPFFASMRADLRETEHTPESFEAYVYGSAEVVGLMCLHVFLAAPDAGLVSEAARERLVAGARRLGAAFQKVNFLRDLAADVDGLGRSYFPGVDPRAFSEGDKASLLADLDDDLAQAATIVPELPRSSRRAVVLAHSLFAALADRIRATPAEELLRARVSVPTATKAALAAKAAVSTLGPRLGPGPVRATRSRTGPHRAVVIGGGIGGLASAALLARDGYDVTLLEAREAVGGRAGSWEHEGFRFDTGPSWYLMPEVFDHFFRLMGTSAEERLDLVTLDPGYRVYSEGVDEPIDVLADLESNLALFESIEPGAGERMRAYLDSARDTYEMAKRRFLYTSFSSFLPLLRRDVLSRTGRLGRLLLTPLDTFAATAVTDNRLRQILGYPAVFLGSSPFAAPSMYHLMSHLDLADGVLYPMGGFTKLIEAVADVAEEAGVTVRTSSPATRILTSRSPRGGRRGAEVVGVEFTGPDGTERIPADLVVNASDLYTTEQSLLPEELRTYPPAYWEKREPGPSAVLVLLGVRGELPELEHHTLLFTKDWRDNFDKIFGEHPTVPDPASIYVCRPSATDASVAPEGHENLFVLVPIPADTSIGHGGVDGAGDARVEAIADQAIAQIATWTGATDLAERIVVRRTIGPADFESDLGAWRGSMLGPAHVLSQSAFFRAGNVSRHVDGLLFAGSSTIPGIGLPMCIISAEVMLKRVRGDVSTEPLPVREAPSAPVAPVAVGE
;
A
#
# COMPACT_ATOMS: atom_id res chain seq x y z
N MET A 1 -30.59 15.89 17.22
CA MET A 1 -29.65 16.17 18.32
C MET A 1 -29.06 17.55 18.10
N SER A 2 -28.68 18.28 19.15
CA SER A 2 -28.01 19.58 18.97
C SER A 2 -26.53 19.35 18.59
N ARG A 3 -25.93 20.29 17.86
CA ARG A 3 -24.49 20.27 17.50
C ARG A 3 -23.58 20.14 18.74
N GLN A 4 -24.04 20.62 19.90
CA GLN A 4 -23.33 20.53 21.17
C GLN A 4 -23.37 19.11 21.77
N SER A 5 -24.50 18.41 21.64
CA SER A 5 -24.65 17.02 22.09
C SER A 5 -23.74 16.08 21.28
N GLU A 6 -23.66 16.27 19.95
CA GLU A 6 -22.81 15.45 19.08
C GLU A 6 -21.31 15.65 19.35
N LEU A 7 -20.92 16.86 19.75
CA LEU A 7 -19.53 17.14 20.15
C LEU A 7 -19.19 16.46 21.47
N TYR A 8 -20.06 16.57 22.48
CA TYR A 8 -19.85 15.92 23.78
C TYR A 8 -19.76 14.40 23.65
N ASP A 9 -20.69 13.81 22.90
CA ASP A 9 -20.73 12.38 22.58
C ASP A 9 -19.43 11.88 21.94
N ARG A 10 -18.86 12.68 21.02
CA ARG A 10 -17.62 12.35 20.32
C ARG A 10 -16.42 12.44 21.25
N VAL A 11 -16.31 13.52 22.03
CA VAL A 11 -15.22 13.71 22.99
C VAL A 11 -15.24 12.61 24.04
N ALA A 12 -16.42 12.23 24.53
CA ALA A 12 -16.59 11.14 25.49
C ALA A 12 -16.04 9.80 24.95
N HIS A 13 -16.38 9.45 23.71
CA HIS A 13 -15.85 8.25 23.06
C HIS A 13 -14.32 8.34 22.82
N GLU A 14 -13.83 9.49 22.34
CA GLU A 14 -12.39 9.70 22.13
C GLU A 14 -11.59 9.53 23.43
N SER A 15 -12.13 9.98 24.57
CA SER A 15 -11.55 9.72 25.90
C SER A 15 -11.49 8.22 26.22
N SER A 16 -12.58 7.47 26.05
CA SER A 16 -12.60 6.01 26.24
C SER A 16 -11.55 5.31 25.36
N ALA A 17 -11.46 5.71 24.09
CA ALA A 17 -10.52 5.13 23.14
C ALA A 17 -9.05 5.41 23.53
N GLN A 18 -8.74 6.56 24.14
CA GLN A 18 -7.41 6.85 24.67
C GLN A 18 -7.05 5.96 25.86
N VAL A 19 -7.98 5.73 26.79
CA VAL A 19 -7.77 4.83 27.93
C VAL A 19 -7.33 3.46 27.43
N ILE A 20 -8.05 2.86 26.49
CA ILE A 20 -7.69 1.53 25.96
C ILE A 20 -6.35 1.51 25.25
N ARG A 21 -6.06 2.52 24.42
CA ARG A 21 -4.78 2.61 23.68
C ARG A 21 -3.57 2.70 24.59
N ARG A 22 -3.70 3.33 25.75
CA ARG A 22 -2.58 3.55 26.69
C ARG A 22 -2.43 2.41 27.69
N TYR A 23 -3.53 1.84 28.17
CA TYR A 23 -3.51 0.85 29.25
C TYR A 23 -3.41 -0.61 28.77
N SER A 24 -3.68 -0.94 27.49
CA SER A 24 -3.64 -2.35 27.05
C SER A 24 -2.95 -2.61 25.71
N THR A 25 -1.89 -3.42 25.75
CA THR A 25 -1.17 -3.88 24.55
C THR A 25 -1.83 -5.09 23.87
N SER A 26 -2.33 -6.06 24.64
CA SER A 26 -2.97 -7.27 24.10
C SER A 26 -4.41 -7.01 23.67
N PHE A 27 -5.18 -6.31 24.50
CA PHE A 27 -6.57 -5.99 24.20
C PHE A 27 -6.67 -4.89 23.13
N GLY A 28 -5.79 -3.88 23.20
CA GLY A 28 -5.67 -2.86 22.15
C GLY A 28 -5.29 -3.42 20.77
N LEU A 29 -4.67 -4.60 20.70
CA LEU A 29 -4.42 -5.31 19.44
C LEU A 29 -5.68 -6.02 18.92
N ALA A 30 -6.46 -6.64 19.80
CA ALA A 30 -7.71 -7.33 19.43
C ALA A 30 -8.82 -6.36 19.02
N THR A 31 -8.98 -5.22 19.71
CA THR A 31 -9.99 -4.20 19.37
C THR A 31 -9.78 -3.58 18.00
N ARG A 32 -8.52 -3.49 17.52
CA ARG A 32 -8.20 -3.04 16.14
C ARG A 32 -8.78 -3.95 15.06
N LEU A 33 -9.14 -5.20 15.38
CA LEU A 33 -9.77 -6.13 14.45
C LEU A 33 -11.31 -6.07 14.46
N LEU A 34 -11.92 -5.32 15.39
CA LEU A 34 -13.36 -5.05 15.38
C LEU A 34 -13.72 -4.09 14.24
N ALA A 35 -14.91 -4.29 13.64
CA ALA A 35 -15.44 -3.39 12.63
C ALA A 35 -15.82 -2.02 13.23
N PRO A 36 -15.80 -0.94 12.41
CA PRO A 36 -16.35 0.35 12.82
C PRO A 36 -17.81 0.22 13.30
N GLY A 37 -18.18 1.00 14.30
CA GLY A 37 -19.41 0.88 15.09
C GLY A 37 -19.32 -0.15 16.24
N VAL A 38 -18.67 -1.30 16.03
CA VAL A 38 -18.50 -2.32 17.10
C VAL A 38 -17.29 -1.98 17.97
N ARG A 39 -16.21 -1.52 17.34
CA ARG A 39 -14.97 -1.14 18.03
C ARG A 39 -15.22 -0.06 19.08
N GLU A 40 -15.89 1.01 18.69
CA GLU A 40 -16.11 2.19 19.52
C GLU A 40 -16.87 1.81 20.80
N ARG A 41 -17.91 0.99 20.64
CA ARG A 41 -18.73 0.48 21.74
C ARG A 41 -17.97 -0.46 22.66
N VAL A 42 -17.11 -1.33 22.13
CA VAL A 42 -16.25 -2.18 22.97
C VAL A 42 -15.20 -1.34 23.69
N GLU A 43 -14.64 -0.31 23.06
CA GLU A 43 -13.72 0.63 23.73
C GLU A 43 -14.40 1.35 24.90
N ASP A 44 -15.66 1.78 24.73
CA ASP A 44 -16.46 2.38 25.80
C ASP A 44 -16.70 1.41 26.98
N VAL A 45 -17.02 0.15 26.69
CA VAL A 45 -17.20 -0.91 27.71
C VAL A 45 -15.92 -1.09 28.53
N TYR A 46 -14.80 -1.30 27.85
CA TYR A 46 -13.54 -1.57 28.55
C TYR A 46 -12.96 -0.36 29.26
N ALA A 47 -13.25 0.87 28.78
CA ALA A 47 -12.76 2.07 29.44
C ALA A 47 -13.38 2.23 30.83
N LEU A 48 -14.68 1.93 30.98
CA LEU A 48 -15.33 1.90 32.29
C LEU A 48 -14.66 0.87 33.20
N VAL A 49 -14.48 -0.36 32.70
CA VAL A 49 -13.86 -1.45 33.45
C VAL A 49 -12.46 -1.06 33.91
N ARG A 50 -11.65 -0.46 33.04
CA ARG A 50 -10.29 -0.06 33.40
C ARG A 50 -10.26 1.06 34.43
N VAL A 51 -11.15 2.04 34.34
CA VAL A 51 -11.21 3.12 35.33
C VAL A 51 -11.63 2.59 36.71
N ALA A 52 -12.58 1.66 36.76
CA ALA A 52 -12.95 1.01 38.02
C ALA A 52 -11.80 0.21 38.63
N ASP A 53 -11.06 -0.53 37.80
CA ASP A 53 -9.85 -1.27 38.19
C ASP A 53 -8.74 -0.32 38.72
N GLU A 54 -8.53 0.84 38.09
CA GLU A 54 -7.58 1.86 38.58
C GLU A 54 -8.00 2.51 39.91
N ILE A 55 -9.30 2.60 40.18
CA ILE A 55 -9.81 3.06 41.47
C ILE A 55 -9.44 2.05 42.57
N VAL A 56 -9.56 0.75 42.28
CA VAL A 56 -9.35 -0.32 43.26
C VAL A 56 -7.88 -0.69 43.44
N ASP A 57 -7.15 -0.90 42.36
CA ASP A 57 -5.80 -1.49 42.33
C ASP A 57 -4.73 -0.60 41.64
N GLY A 58 -5.05 0.65 41.33
CA GLY A 58 -4.19 1.56 40.56
C GLY A 58 -3.74 2.81 41.31
N VAL A 59 -3.89 3.96 40.67
CA VAL A 59 -3.39 5.27 41.14
C VAL A 59 -3.90 5.72 42.51
N ALA A 60 -4.98 5.13 43.02
CA ALA A 60 -5.50 5.44 44.35
C ALA A 60 -4.52 5.05 45.47
N GLU A 61 -3.78 3.95 45.28
CA GLU A 61 -2.72 3.51 46.19
C GLU A 61 -1.51 4.47 46.13
N GLU A 62 -1.10 4.89 44.92
CA GLU A 62 -0.04 5.89 44.73
C GLU A 62 -0.40 7.25 45.36
N ALA A 63 -1.69 7.61 45.31
CA ALA A 63 -2.23 8.80 45.96
C ALA A 63 -2.37 8.67 47.49
N ARG A 64 -2.05 7.49 48.06
CA ARG A 64 -2.13 7.16 49.50
C ARG A 64 -3.53 7.35 50.08
N LEU A 65 -4.56 7.10 49.28
CA LEU A 65 -5.93 7.04 49.81
C LEU A 65 -6.03 5.85 50.77
N ASP A 66 -6.74 6.04 51.88
CA ASP A 66 -7.08 4.91 52.73
C ASP A 66 -8.21 4.09 52.08
N ARG A 67 -8.39 2.86 52.56
CA ARG A 67 -9.35 1.90 52.00
C ARG A 67 -10.80 2.41 52.03
N ALA A 68 -11.15 3.25 53.01
CA ALA A 68 -12.47 3.86 53.09
C ALA A 68 -12.69 4.90 51.99
N ALA A 69 -11.69 5.72 51.69
CA ALA A 69 -11.75 6.69 50.59
C ALA A 69 -11.78 6.03 49.20
N VAL A 70 -11.09 4.89 49.03
CA VAL A 70 -11.17 4.09 47.80
C VAL A 70 -12.56 3.51 47.61
N GLU A 71 -13.13 2.95 48.68
CA GLU A 71 -14.49 2.41 48.67
C GLU A 71 -15.55 3.49 48.38
N GLU A 72 -15.44 4.67 49.00
CA GLU A 72 -16.31 5.82 48.71
C GLU A 72 -16.20 6.26 47.23
N SER A 73 -14.99 6.26 46.69
CA SER A 73 -14.75 6.61 45.27
C SER A 73 -15.39 5.60 44.32
N LEU A 74 -15.28 4.31 44.62
CA LEU A 74 -15.91 3.25 43.83
C LEU A 74 -17.45 3.32 43.93
N GLU A 75 -18.00 3.56 45.10
CA GLU A 75 -19.45 3.74 45.30
C GLU A 75 -19.98 4.97 44.55
N ALA A 76 -19.25 6.08 44.55
CA ALA A 76 -19.59 7.27 43.78
C ALA A 76 -19.58 6.99 42.27
N PHE A 77 -18.58 6.24 41.78
CA PHE A 77 -18.45 5.85 40.38
C PHE A 77 -19.55 4.87 39.93
N GLU A 78 -19.90 3.89 40.78
CA GLU A 78 -21.04 2.98 40.58
C GLU A 78 -22.35 3.78 40.50
N ALA A 79 -22.61 4.66 41.47
CA ALA A 79 -23.83 5.45 41.52
C ALA A 79 -23.96 6.43 40.33
N GLU A 80 -22.86 7.03 39.86
CA GLU A 80 -22.87 7.85 38.64
C GLU A 80 -23.14 7.00 37.40
N THR A 81 -22.58 5.79 37.32
CA THR A 81 -22.84 4.85 36.22
C THR A 81 -24.32 4.47 36.15
N GLU A 82 -24.95 4.13 37.29
CA GLU A 82 -26.39 3.82 37.32
C GLU A 82 -27.26 5.01 36.91
N ARG A 83 -26.93 6.22 37.40
CA ARG A 83 -27.62 7.45 36.99
C ARG A 83 -27.48 7.72 35.50
N ALA A 84 -26.30 7.48 34.93
CA ALA A 84 -26.03 7.67 33.51
C ALA A 84 -26.77 6.65 32.64
N LEU A 85 -26.83 5.38 33.07
CA LEU A 85 -27.62 4.34 32.40
C LEU A 85 -29.10 4.72 32.33
N ALA A 86 -29.66 5.31 33.39
CA ALA A 86 -31.05 5.75 33.43
C ALA A 86 -31.30 7.03 32.60
N SER A 87 -30.46 8.05 32.79
CA SER A 87 -30.66 9.40 32.22
C SER A 87 -30.09 9.59 30.81
N GLY A 88 -29.11 8.77 30.41
CA GLY A 88 -28.34 8.94 29.18
C GLY A 88 -27.25 10.01 29.26
N TYR A 89 -26.94 10.54 30.45
CA TYR A 89 -25.97 11.61 30.65
C TYR A 89 -25.13 11.42 31.91
N SER A 90 -23.87 11.86 31.85
CA SER A 90 -22.95 11.95 32.98
C SER A 90 -21.93 13.03 32.65
N SER A 91 -21.42 13.72 33.67
CA SER A 91 -20.31 14.67 33.52
C SER A 91 -18.96 13.96 33.34
N ASN A 92 -18.85 12.71 33.80
CA ASN A 92 -17.71 11.86 33.56
C ASN A 92 -17.78 11.29 32.13
N LEU A 93 -16.80 11.67 31.30
CA LEU A 93 -16.76 11.32 29.88
C LEU A 93 -16.75 9.82 29.61
N VAL A 94 -16.06 9.03 30.45
CA VAL A 94 -15.99 7.56 30.29
C VAL A 94 -17.34 6.93 30.65
N ILE A 95 -17.94 7.33 31.77
CA ILE A 95 -19.28 6.87 32.17
C ILE A 95 -20.33 7.27 31.13
N HIS A 96 -20.24 8.48 30.59
CA HIS A 96 -21.14 8.97 29.56
C HIS A 96 -21.08 8.10 28.30
N ALA A 97 -19.88 7.81 27.79
CA ALA A 97 -19.70 6.95 26.62
C ALA A 97 -20.22 5.52 26.88
N PHE A 98 -19.88 4.95 28.04
CA PHE A 98 -20.38 3.65 28.47
C PHE A 98 -21.91 3.58 28.50
N ALA A 99 -22.56 4.55 29.15
CA ALA A 99 -24.01 4.57 29.29
C ALA A 99 -24.73 4.68 27.95
N ARG A 100 -24.17 5.44 26.99
CA ARG A 100 -24.70 5.50 25.63
C ARG A 100 -24.59 4.15 24.92
N THR A 101 -23.45 3.48 25.06
CA THR A 101 -23.24 2.14 24.49
C THR A 101 -24.21 1.12 25.10
N ALA A 102 -24.36 1.09 26.42
CA ALA A 102 -25.25 0.18 27.13
C ALA A 102 -26.72 0.36 26.70
N ARG A 103 -27.19 1.60 26.65
CA ARG A 103 -28.56 1.94 26.18
C ARG A 103 -28.79 1.58 24.72
N ALA A 104 -27.78 1.77 23.87
CA ALA A 104 -27.87 1.47 22.44
C ALA A 104 -27.87 -0.04 22.14
N THR A 105 -27.34 -0.86 23.05
CA THR A 105 -27.14 -2.31 22.84
C THR A 105 -27.99 -3.18 23.77
N GLY A 106 -28.70 -2.56 24.73
CA GLY A 106 -29.75 -3.19 25.52
C GLY A 106 -29.25 -3.99 26.72
N PHE A 107 -28.23 -3.49 27.41
CA PHE A 107 -27.84 -3.99 28.74
C PHE A 107 -27.79 -2.85 29.77
N GLY A 108 -27.81 -3.19 31.05
CA GLY A 108 -27.88 -2.23 32.16
C GLY A 108 -27.36 -2.79 33.49
N THR A 109 -28.04 -2.43 34.57
CA THR A 109 -27.59 -2.71 35.95
C THR A 109 -27.47 -4.19 36.29
N GLU A 110 -28.15 -5.06 35.55
CA GLU A 110 -28.04 -6.51 35.68
C GLU A 110 -26.63 -7.04 35.35
N LEU A 111 -25.84 -6.32 34.55
CA LEU A 111 -24.44 -6.63 34.28
C LEU A 111 -23.45 -5.73 35.03
N THR A 112 -23.79 -4.46 35.31
CA THR A 112 -22.87 -3.56 36.01
C THR A 112 -22.82 -3.75 37.52
N ARG A 113 -23.93 -4.12 38.18
CA ARG A 113 -23.93 -4.36 39.64
C ARG A 113 -23.06 -5.55 40.04
N PRO A 114 -23.11 -6.71 39.34
CA PRO A 114 -22.17 -7.79 39.61
C PRO A 114 -20.70 -7.37 39.39
N PHE A 115 -20.42 -6.55 38.37
CA PHE A 115 -19.09 -6.00 38.12
C PHE A 115 -18.59 -5.13 39.28
N PHE A 116 -19.39 -4.17 39.74
CA PHE A 116 -19.00 -3.35 40.89
C PHE A 116 -18.93 -4.16 42.20
N ALA A 117 -19.73 -5.22 42.32
CA ALA A 117 -19.62 -6.14 43.44
C ALA A 117 -18.29 -6.90 43.47
N SER A 118 -17.75 -7.35 42.33
CA SER A 118 -16.41 -7.97 42.28
C SER A 118 -15.30 -6.96 42.59
N MET A 119 -15.41 -5.72 42.09
CA MET A 119 -14.46 -4.64 42.44
C MET A 119 -14.47 -4.33 43.95
N ARG A 120 -15.64 -4.38 44.59
CA ARG A 120 -15.75 -4.27 46.06
C ARG A 120 -15.19 -5.49 46.78
N ALA A 121 -15.28 -6.69 46.21
CA ALA A 121 -14.68 -7.89 46.78
C ALA A 121 -13.15 -7.79 46.79
N ASP A 122 -12.52 -7.23 45.75
CA ASP A 122 -11.07 -6.94 45.73
C ASP A 122 -10.66 -6.00 46.89
N LEU A 123 -11.55 -5.09 47.30
CA LEU A 123 -11.37 -4.24 48.48
C LEU A 123 -11.76 -4.90 49.80
N ARG A 124 -12.31 -6.10 49.88
CA ARG A 124 -12.90 -6.66 51.12
C ARG A 124 -12.39 -8.06 51.46
N GLU A 125 -12.15 -8.88 50.45
CA GLU A 125 -11.85 -10.31 50.55
C GLU A 125 -10.38 -10.55 50.19
N THR A 126 -9.71 -11.38 50.99
CA THR A 126 -8.33 -11.84 50.72
C THR A 126 -8.27 -13.32 50.37
N GLU A 127 -9.34 -14.07 50.67
CA GLU A 127 -9.51 -15.49 50.37
C GLU A 127 -10.95 -15.73 49.91
N HIS A 128 -11.13 -16.59 48.90
CA HIS A 128 -12.45 -16.93 48.37
C HIS A 128 -12.85 -18.38 48.69
N THR A 129 -14.12 -18.58 49.04
CA THR A 129 -14.75 -19.92 49.00
C THR A 129 -15.12 -20.26 47.56
N PRO A 130 -15.44 -21.52 47.22
CA PRO A 130 -15.93 -21.87 45.88
C PRO A 130 -17.09 -20.97 45.42
N GLU A 131 -18.03 -20.68 46.31
CA GLU A 131 -19.19 -19.84 46.00
C GLU A 131 -18.83 -18.37 45.80
N SER A 132 -17.94 -17.80 46.64
CA SER A 132 -17.50 -16.41 46.44
C SER A 132 -16.57 -16.25 45.26
N PHE A 133 -15.78 -17.28 44.92
CA PHE A 133 -14.96 -17.31 43.71
C PHE A 133 -15.80 -17.33 42.43
N GLU A 134 -16.84 -18.17 42.37
CA GLU A 134 -17.77 -18.17 41.22
C GLU A 134 -18.46 -16.82 41.03
N ALA A 135 -18.94 -16.22 42.14
CA ALA A 135 -19.55 -14.90 42.11
C ALA A 135 -18.55 -13.81 41.66
N TYR A 136 -17.31 -13.90 42.13
CA TYR A 136 -16.22 -13.01 41.73
C TYR A 136 -15.88 -13.14 40.24
N VAL A 137 -15.70 -14.36 39.72
CA VAL A 137 -15.39 -14.60 38.29
C VAL A 137 -16.55 -14.12 37.40
N TYR A 138 -17.79 -14.35 37.83
CA TYR A 138 -18.97 -13.84 37.15
C TYR A 138 -18.93 -12.31 37.03
N GLY A 139 -18.71 -11.61 38.15
CA GLY A 139 -18.67 -10.14 38.20
C GLY A 139 -17.45 -9.52 37.51
N SER A 140 -16.27 -10.09 37.66
CA SER A 140 -15.02 -9.48 37.17
C SER A 140 -14.83 -9.64 35.66
N ALA A 141 -15.27 -10.77 35.08
CA ALA A 141 -14.97 -11.07 33.68
C ALA A 141 -16.15 -11.61 32.86
N GLU A 142 -17.02 -12.46 33.42
CA GLU A 142 -18.13 -13.02 32.62
C GLU A 142 -19.12 -11.93 32.18
N VAL A 143 -19.51 -11.01 33.08
CA VAL A 143 -20.40 -9.90 32.73
C VAL A 143 -19.77 -8.95 31.70
N VAL A 144 -18.46 -8.76 31.70
CA VAL A 144 -17.76 -7.96 30.66
C VAL A 144 -17.85 -8.66 29.30
N GLY A 145 -17.67 -9.99 29.29
CA GLY A 145 -17.92 -10.82 28.11
C GLY A 145 -19.37 -10.72 27.60
N LEU A 146 -20.34 -10.69 28.52
CA LEU A 146 -21.75 -10.49 28.19
C LEU A 146 -22.04 -9.10 27.64
N MET A 147 -21.49 -8.02 28.23
CA MET A 147 -21.61 -6.66 27.70
C MET A 147 -21.07 -6.59 26.26
N CYS A 148 -19.92 -7.22 25.99
CA CYS A 148 -19.38 -7.31 24.64
C CYS A 148 -20.27 -8.13 23.69
N LEU A 149 -20.87 -9.22 24.17
CA LEU A 149 -21.81 -10.01 23.39
C LEU A 149 -23.04 -9.17 23.00
N HIS A 150 -23.60 -8.36 23.91
CA HIS A 150 -24.67 -7.42 23.59
C HIS A 150 -24.26 -6.45 22.47
N VAL A 151 -23.04 -5.90 22.56
CA VAL A 151 -22.49 -5.03 21.50
C VAL A 151 -22.37 -5.78 20.17
N PHE A 152 -21.91 -7.04 20.18
CA PHE A 152 -21.77 -7.84 18.97
C PHE A 152 -23.13 -8.15 18.34
N LEU A 153 -24.13 -8.53 19.14
CA LEU A 153 -25.46 -8.87 18.66
C LEU A 153 -26.29 -7.65 18.22
N ALA A 154 -25.91 -6.45 18.65
CA ALA A 154 -26.46 -5.20 18.15
C ALA A 154 -25.85 -4.76 16.80
N ALA A 155 -24.82 -5.45 16.30
CA ALA A 155 -24.17 -5.09 15.04
C ALA A 155 -25.10 -5.38 13.83
N PRO A 156 -25.06 -4.55 12.77
CA PRO A 156 -25.94 -4.73 11.60
C PRO A 156 -25.82 -6.09 10.90
N ASP A 157 -24.66 -6.75 11.03
CA ASP A 157 -24.38 -8.04 10.40
C ASP A 157 -24.71 -9.26 11.28
N ALA A 158 -25.23 -9.05 12.50
CA ALA A 158 -25.65 -10.13 13.39
C ALA A 158 -26.92 -10.85 12.90
N GLY A 159 -27.82 -10.15 12.21
CA GLY A 159 -29.11 -10.69 11.76
C GLY A 159 -30.05 -11.07 12.92
N LEU A 160 -31.11 -11.82 12.62
CA LEU A 160 -32.01 -12.35 13.65
C LEU A 160 -31.40 -13.61 14.27
N VAL A 161 -31.11 -13.57 15.58
CA VAL A 161 -30.60 -14.70 16.35
C VAL A 161 -31.75 -15.39 17.06
N SER A 162 -31.87 -16.71 16.91
CA SER A 162 -32.90 -17.49 17.61
C SER A 162 -32.61 -17.58 19.11
N GLU A 163 -33.63 -17.82 19.92
CA GLU A 163 -33.46 -17.91 21.39
C GLU A 163 -32.45 -19.00 21.77
N ALA A 164 -32.52 -20.18 21.13
CA ALA A 164 -31.57 -21.27 21.35
C ALA A 164 -30.13 -20.91 20.93
N ALA A 165 -29.94 -20.07 19.90
CA ALA A 165 -28.61 -19.59 19.54
C ALA A 165 -28.11 -18.52 20.53
N ARG A 166 -29.00 -17.67 21.03
CA ARG A 166 -28.69 -16.67 22.06
C ARG A 166 -28.23 -17.35 23.36
N GLU A 167 -28.90 -18.39 23.82
CA GLU A 167 -28.51 -19.17 25.00
C GLU A 167 -27.09 -19.77 24.86
N ARG A 168 -26.78 -20.36 23.70
CA ARG A 168 -25.43 -20.88 23.42
C ARG A 168 -24.37 -19.77 23.42
N LEU A 169 -24.64 -18.65 22.75
CA LEU A 169 -23.73 -17.52 22.68
C LEU A 169 -23.46 -16.91 24.07
N VAL A 170 -24.49 -16.80 24.92
CA VAL A 170 -24.37 -16.36 26.31
C VAL A 170 -23.49 -17.34 27.10
N ALA A 171 -23.75 -18.64 27.00
CA ALA A 171 -22.93 -19.65 27.67
C ALA A 171 -21.46 -19.59 27.23
N GLY A 172 -21.19 -19.48 25.92
CA GLY A 172 -19.85 -19.39 25.38
C GLY A 172 -19.11 -18.09 25.75
N ALA A 173 -19.83 -16.95 25.79
CA ALA A 173 -19.25 -15.67 26.21
C ALA A 173 -18.85 -15.68 27.70
N ARG A 174 -19.66 -16.31 28.55
CA ARG A 174 -19.34 -16.52 29.96
C ARG A 174 -18.10 -17.39 30.13
N ARG A 175 -18.03 -18.53 29.44
CA ARG A 175 -16.86 -19.41 29.44
C ARG A 175 -15.59 -18.70 28.99
N LEU A 176 -15.67 -17.86 27.95
CA LEU A 176 -14.53 -17.06 27.51
C LEU A 176 -14.08 -16.03 28.57
N GLY A 177 -15.03 -15.37 29.23
CA GLY A 177 -14.75 -14.46 30.34
C GLY A 177 -14.08 -15.16 31.52
N ALA A 178 -14.62 -16.31 31.94
CA ALA A 178 -14.05 -17.13 33.01
C ALA A 178 -12.61 -17.56 32.68
N ALA A 179 -12.36 -18.03 31.45
CA ALA A 179 -11.02 -18.37 30.99
C ALA A 179 -10.05 -17.19 31.08
N PHE A 180 -10.48 -15.98 30.71
CA PHE A 180 -9.62 -14.78 30.75
C PHE A 180 -9.23 -14.46 32.20
N GLN A 181 -10.18 -14.56 33.13
CA GLN A 181 -9.90 -14.28 34.54
C GLN A 181 -8.95 -15.30 35.15
N LYS A 182 -9.21 -16.60 34.93
CA LYS A 182 -8.35 -17.70 35.40
C LYS A 182 -6.92 -17.57 34.87
N VAL A 183 -6.76 -17.21 33.59
CA VAL A 183 -5.42 -16.96 32.99
C VAL A 183 -4.75 -15.74 33.58
N ASN A 184 -5.49 -14.65 33.83
CA ASN A 184 -4.92 -13.45 34.43
C ASN A 184 -4.37 -13.74 35.82
N PHE A 185 -5.12 -14.45 36.67
CA PHE A 185 -4.65 -14.88 38.00
C PHE A 185 -3.38 -15.73 37.91
N LEU A 186 -3.36 -16.74 37.03
CA LEU A 186 -2.17 -17.61 36.89
C LEU A 186 -0.94 -16.85 36.35
N ARG A 187 -1.16 -15.85 35.49
CA ARG A 187 -0.08 -15.04 34.91
C ARG A 187 0.51 -14.06 35.93
N ASP A 188 -0.35 -13.50 36.78
CA ASP A 188 -0.03 -12.38 37.68
C ASP A 188 0.15 -12.87 39.14
N LEU A 189 0.18 -14.19 39.37
CA LEU A 189 0.27 -14.87 40.67
C LEU A 189 1.34 -14.29 41.62
N ALA A 190 2.55 -14.00 41.13
CA ALA A 190 3.60 -13.38 41.94
C ALA A 190 3.20 -12.01 42.51
N ALA A 191 2.58 -11.16 41.68
CA ALA A 191 2.19 -9.80 42.08
C ALA A 191 0.99 -9.83 43.04
N ASP A 192 0.04 -10.73 42.81
CA ASP A 192 -1.17 -10.86 43.64
C ASP A 192 -0.84 -11.39 45.05
N VAL A 193 0.16 -12.28 45.17
CA VAL A 193 0.58 -12.89 46.45
C VAL A 193 1.52 -11.99 47.24
N ASP A 194 2.53 -11.39 46.60
CA ASP A 194 3.56 -10.60 47.29
C ASP A 194 3.18 -9.12 47.46
N GLY A 195 2.34 -8.58 46.56
CA GLY A 195 1.90 -7.18 46.57
C GLY A 195 0.56 -6.95 47.26
N LEU A 196 -0.46 -7.74 46.89
CA LEU A 196 -1.86 -7.51 47.32
C LEU A 196 -2.35 -8.49 48.40
N GLY A 197 -1.61 -9.58 48.66
CA GLY A 197 -1.95 -10.58 49.67
C GLY A 197 -3.24 -11.35 49.38
N ARG A 198 -3.65 -11.46 48.11
CA ARG A 198 -4.90 -12.12 47.69
C ARG A 198 -4.66 -13.55 47.23
N SER A 199 -5.54 -14.48 47.64
CA SER A 199 -5.63 -15.84 47.11
C SER A 199 -6.97 -16.06 46.44
N TYR A 200 -6.97 -16.11 45.11
CA TYR A 200 -8.20 -16.24 44.34
C TYR A 200 -8.68 -17.68 44.20
N PHE A 201 -7.80 -18.69 44.18
CA PHE A 201 -8.19 -20.08 43.94
C PHE A 201 -8.57 -20.81 45.25
N PRO A 202 -9.83 -21.27 45.42
CA PRO A 202 -10.25 -21.93 46.64
C PRO A 202 -9.45 -23.21 46.92
N GLY A 203 -8.93 -23.33 48.15
CA GLY A 203 -8.19 -24.53 48.58
C GLY A 203 -6.76 -24.66 48.02
N VAL A 204 -6.26 -23.65 47.32
CA VAL A 204 -4.87 -23.58 46.85
C VAL A 204 -4.11 -22.60 47.76
N ASP A 205 -3.04 -23.06 48.41
CA ASP A 205 -2.12 -22.18 49.12
C ASP A 205 -1.16 -21.54 48.12
N PRO A 206 -1.22 -20.21 47.88
CA PRO A 206 -0.38 -19.56 46.90
C PRO A 206 1.11 -19.65 47.23
N ARG A 207 1.49 -19.79 48.52
CA ARG A 207 2.90 -19.92 48.94
C ARG A 207 3.43 -21.35 48.80
N ALA A 208 2.54 -22.32 48.55
CA ALA A 208 2.87 -23.71 48.29
C ALA A 208 2.35 -24.18 46.92
N PHE A 209 2.13 -23.25 45.98
CA PHE A 209 1.57 -23.53 44.66
C PHE A 209 2.35 -24.62 43.92
N SER A 210 1.72 -25.77 43.72
CA SER A 210 2.38 -26.96 43.16
C SER A 210 2.13 -27.13 41.67
N GLU A 211 2.95 -27.95 41.02
CA GLU A 211 2.69 -28.40 39.63
C GLU A 211 1.34 -29.12 39.49
N GLY A 212 0.86 -29.79 40.55
CA GLY A 212 -0.45 -30.43 40.57
C GLY A 212 -1.60 -29.42 40.52
N ASP A 213 -1.50 -28.36 41.32
CA ASP A 213 -2.50 -27.28 41.33
C ASP A 213 -2.52 -26.55 39.98
N LYS A 214 -1.32 -26.25 39.44
CA LYS A 214 -1.16 -25.66 38.10
C LYS A 214 -1.81 -26.51 37.01
N ALA A 215 -1.60 -27.83 37.04
CA ALA A 215 -2.18 -28.74 36.05
C ALA A 215 -3.71 -28.79 36.15
N SER A 216 -4.27 -28.82 37.37
CA SER A 216 -5.72 -28.82 37.60
C SER A 216 -6.39 -27.55 37.08
N LEU A 217 -5.81 -26.38 37.40
CA LEU A 217 -6.34 -25.08 36.97
C LEU A 217 -6.20 -24.86 35.46
N LEU A 218 -5.10 -25.32 34.84
CA LEU A 218 -4.95 -25.28 33.39
C LEU A 218 -5.94 -26.21 32.67
N ALA A 219 -6.30 -27.36 33.25
CA ALA A 219 -7.29 -28.26 32.66
C ALA A 219 -8.70 -27.64 32.66
N ASP A 220 -9.09 -27.00 33.75
CA ASP A 220 -10.36 -26.25 33.87
C ASP A 220 -10.40 -25.06 32.89
N LEU A 221 -9.29 -24.33 32.77
CA LEU A 221 -9.12 -23.28 31.76
C LEU A 221 -9.24 -23.81 30.32
N ASP A 222 -8.62 -24.94 30.02
CA ASP A 222 -8.66 -25.55 28.68
C ASP A 222 -10.10 -25.96 28.31
N ASP A 223 -10.90 -26.44 29.27
CA ASP A 223 -12.33 -26.70 29.06
C ASP A 223 -13.08 -25.40 28.75
N ASP A 224 -12.89 -24.34 29.53
CA ASP A 224 -13.53 -23.04 29.27
C ASP A 224 -13.17 -22.49 27.88
N LEU A 225 -11.89 -22.55 27.49
CA LEU A 225 -11.44 -22.14 26.15
C LEU A 225 -12.02 -23.02 25.04
N ALA A 226 -12.15 -24.33 25.26
CA ALA A 226 -12.73 -25.24 24.30
C ALA A 226 -14.22 -24.97 24.11
N GLN A 227 -14.97 -24.79 25.20
CA GLN A 227 -16.40 -24.47 25.16
C GLN A 227 -16.64 -23.10 24.50
N ALA A 228 -15.83 -22.10 24.84
CA ALA A 228 -15.88 -20.80 24.18
C ALA A 228 -15.59 -20.87 22.68
N ALA A 229 -14.66 -21.73 22.23
CA ALA A 229 -14.33 -21.87 20.82
C ALA A 229 -15.53 -22.36 19.97
N THR A 230 -16.45 -23.13 20.56
CA THR A 230 -17.63 -23.68 19.85
C THR A 230 -18.55 -22.60 19.30
N ILE A 231 -18.65 -21.45 19.99
CA ILE A 231 -19.55 -20.36 19.62
C ILE A 231 -18.92 -19.35 18.65
N VAL A 232 -17.59 -19.36 18.49
CA VAL A 232 -16.86 -18.38 17.68
C VAL A 232 -17.36 -18.36 16.21
N PRO A 233 -17.67 -19.50 15.57
CA PRO A 233 -18.26 -19.51 14.22
C PRO A 233 -19.67 -18.88 14.15
N GLU A 234 -20.40 -18.85 15.26
CA GLU A 234 -21.76 -18.29 15.37
C GLU A 234 -21.74 -16.76 15.54
N LEU A 235 -20.61 -16.16 15.95
CA LEU A 235 -20.49 -14.71 16.16
C LEU A 235 -20.58 -13.89 14.85
N PRO A 236 -21.11 -12.65 14.91
CA PRO A 236 -21.12 -11.73 13.77
C PRO A 236 -19.72 -11.48 13.20
N ARG A 237 -19.62 -11.22 11.89
CA ARG A 237 -18.31 -11.04 11.22
C ARG A 237 -17.58 -9.80 11.74
N SER A 238 -18.33 -8.79 12.15
CA SER A 238 -17.85 -7.54 12.74
C SER A 238 -17.07 -7.72 14.04
N SER A 239 -17.27 -8.83 14.77
CA SER A 239 -16.57 -9.13 16.03
C SER A 239 -15.74 -10.41 16.01
N ARG A 240 -16.12 -11.39 15.19
CA ARG A 240 -15.52 -12.73 15.15
C ARG A 240 -13.99 -12.74 15.11
N ARG A 241 -13.37 -11.86 14.31
CA ARG A 241 -11.91 -11.80 14.17
C ARG A 241 -11.20 -11.37 15.45
N ALA A 242 -11.75 -10.37 16.12
CA ALA A 242 -11.21 -9.90 17.39
C ALA A 242 -11.33 -10.99 18.46
N VAL A 243 -12.44 -11.73 18.48
CA VAL A 243 -12.66 -12.84 19.42
C VAL A 243 -11.72 -14.02 19.14
N VAL A 244 -11.49 -14.38 17.87
CA VAL A 244 -10.49 -15.40 17.49
C VAL A 244 -9.09 -15.00 17.96
N LEU A 245 -8.71 -13.73 17.76
CA LEU A 245 -7.40 -13.25 18.21
C LEU A 245 -7.30 -13.26 19.74
N ALA A 246 -8.31 -12.76 20.44
CA ALA A 246 -8.34 -12.79 21.89
C ALA A 246 -8.19 -14.23 22.40
N HIS A 247 -9.06 -15.14 21.97
CA HIS A 247 -8.97 -16.57 22.29
C HIS A 247 -7.57 -17.15 22.04
N SER A 248 -6.99 -16.88 20.87
CA SER A 248 -5.65 -17.38 20.52
C SER A 248 -4.53 -16.78 21.39
N LEU A 249 -4.63 -15.51 21.78
CA LEU A 249 -3.68 -14.87 22.69
C LEU A 249 -3.72 -15.50 24.08
N PHE A 250 -4.91 -15.83 24.58
CA PHE A 250 -5.08 -16.46 25.88
C PHE A 250 -4.66 -17.94 25.87
N ALA A 251 -4.96 -18.68 24.79
CA ALA A 251 -4.44 -20.03 24.62
C ALA A 251 -2.90 -20.05 24.59
N ALA A 252 -2.27 -19.13 23.85
CA ALA A 252 -0.82 -19.02 23.83
C ALA A 252 -0.22 -18.60 25.17
N LEU A 253 -0.95 -17.83 25.98
CA LEU A 253 -0.55 -17.49 27.34
C LEU A 253 -0.66 -18.71 28.27
N ALA A 254 -1.74 -19.49 28.15
CA ALA A 254 -1.91 -20.75 28.88
C ALA A 254 -0.79 -21.74 28.56
N ASP A 255 -0.41 -21.88 27.28
CA ASP A 255 0.72 -22.72 26.86
C ASP A 255 2.04 -22.28 27.49
N ARG A 256 2.26 -20.97 27.62
CA ARG A 256 3.44 -20.44 28.30
C ARG A 256 3.41 -20.71 29.80
N ILE A 257 2.28 -20.49 30.46
CA ILE A 257 2.10 -20.80 31.89
C ILE A 257 2.35 -22.29 32.14
N ARG A 258 1.88 -23.17 31.24
CA ARG A 258 2.13 -24.61 31.29
C ARG A 258 3.63 -24.95 31.21
N ALA A 259 4.37 -24.25 30.35
CA ALA A 259 5.80 -24.43 30.17
C ALA A 259 6.66 -23.80 31.28
N THR A 260 6.11 -22.84 32.03
CA THR A 260 6.79 -22.19 33.16
C THR A 260 6.61 -23.04 34.43
N PRO A 261 7.69 -23.41 35.15
CA PRO A 261 7.59 -24.07 36.45
C PRO A 261 6.75 -23.27 37.45
N ALA A 262 5.98 -23.95 38.30
CA ALA A 262 5.09 -23.34 39.29
C ALA A 262 5.86 -22.41 40.25
N GLU A 263 7.09 -22.79 40.62
CA GLU A 263 7.98 -21.94 41.43
C GLU A 263 8.40 -20.63 40.74
N GLU A 264 8.42 -20.59 39.41
CA GLU A 264 8.77 -19.40 38.62
C GLU A 264 7.56 -18.48 38.44
N LEU A 265 6.33 -19.03 38.39
CA LEU A 265 5.09 -18.25 38.38
C LEU A 265 4.89 -17.43 39.67
N LEU A 266 5.49 -17.88 40.78
CA LEU A 266 5.53 -17.14 42.05
C LEU A 266 6.56 -16.01 42.08
N ARG A 267 7.43 -15.89 41.06
CA ARG A 267 8.52 -14.91 41.04
C ARG A 267 8.45 -13.95 39.87
N ALA A 268 7.81 -14.33 38.77
CA ALA A 268 7.80 -13.55 37.55
C ALA A 268 6.45 -13.61 36.85
N ARG A 269 6.04 -12.44 36.36
CA ARG A 269 4.87 -12.31 35.49
C ARG A 269 5.13 -12.94 34.13
N VAL A 270 4.28 -13.88 33.71
CA VAL A 270 4.35 -14.45 32.36
C VAL A 270 3.71 -13.47 31.36
N SER A 271 4.16 -13.41 30.11
CA SER A 271 3.43 -12.64 29.08
C SER A 271 3.68 -13.22 27.70
N VAL A 272 2.77 -12.99 26.76
CA VAL A 272 3.01 -13.39 25.37
C VAL A 272 4.01 -12.40 24.74
N PRO A 273 5.10 -12.83 24.08
CA PRO A 273 6.03 -11.92 23.43
C PRO A 273 5.34 -11.11 22.33
N THR A 274 5.76 -9.87 22.11
CA THR A 274 5.20 -9.01 21.06
C THR A 274 5.22 -9.67 19.68
N ALA A 275 6.28 -10.42 19.36
CA ALA A 275 6.38 -11.18 18.11
C ALA A 275 5.29 -12.27 17.98
N THR A 276 5.03 -13.02 19.05
CA THR A 276 3.96 -14.02 19.09
C THR A 276 2.58 -13.37 19.02
N LYS A 277 2.36 -12.24 19.71
CA LYS A 277 1.11 -11.46 19.59
C LYS A 277 0.87 -11.00 18.14
N ALA A 278 1.92 -10.51 17.48
CA ALA A 278 1.85 -10.11 16.07
C ALA A 278 1.58 -11.29 15.14
N ALA A 279 2.23 -12.44 15.35
CA ALA A 279 2.01 -13.65 14.57
C ALA A 279 0.58 -14.20 14.72
N LEU A 280 0.03 -14.18 15.94
CA LEU A 280 -1.36 -14.59 16.21
C LEU A 280 -2.35 -13.59 15.61
N ALA A 281 -2.07 -12.29 15.64
CA ALA A 281 -2.89 -11.27 14.98
C ALA A 281 -2.90 -11.45 13.45
N ALA A 282 -1.74 -11.72 12.85
CA ALA A 282 -1.64 -12.07 11.44
C ALA A 282 -2.41 -13.37 11.13
N LYS A 283 -2.27 -14.40 11.97
CA LYS A 283 -3.00 -15.68 11.82
C LYS A 283 -4.51 -15.51 11.94
N ALA A 284 -5.00 -14.71 12.89
CA ALA A 284 -6.43 -14.43 13.06
C ALA A 284 -7.01 -13.57 11.91
N ALA A 285 -6.21 -12.65 11.38
CA ALA A 285 -6.54 -11.92 10.16
C ALA A 285 -6.63 -12.85 8.93
N VAL A 286 -5.87 -13.96 8.95
CA VAL A 286 -5.77 -14.94 7.86
C VAL A 286 -6.75 -16.11 7.97
N SER A 287 -6.98 -16.67 9.16
CA SER A 287 -7.68 -17.96 9.39
C SER A 287 -9.19 -17.92 9.16
N THR A 288 -9.75 -16.73 8.94
CA THR A 288 -11.15 -16.54 8.53
C THR A 288 -11.28 -15.91 7.15
N LEU A 289 -10.19 -15.92 6.35
CA LEU A 289 -10.24 -15.62 4.91
C LEU A 289 -10.92 -16.76 4.13
N GLY A 290 -12.23 -16.90 4.34
CA GLY A 290 -13.13 -17.02 3.18
C GLY A 290 -13.02 -15.71 2.38
N PRO A 291 -12.90 -15.77 1.05
CA PRO A 291 -12.18 -14.78 0.27
C PRO A 291 -12.97 -13.47 0.19
N ARG A 292 -12.36 -12.35 0.61
CA ARG A 292 -12.57 -10.97 0.11
C ARG A 292 -11.81 -9.98 1.01
N LEU A 293 -10.50 -9.88 0.84
CA LEU A 293 -9.76 -8.65 1.13
C LEU A 293 -9.37 -8.07 -0.23
N GLY A 294 -10.31 -7.30 -0.79
CA GLY A 294 -10.26 -6.75 -2.14
C GLY A 294 -11.62 -6.90 -2.83
N PRO A 295 -12.01 -5.97 -3.73
CA PRO A 295 -13.12 -6.24 -4.63
C PRO A 295 -12.92 -7.62 -5.27
N GLY A 296 -13.95 -8.46 -5.24
CA GLY A 296 -13.90 -9.79 -5.83
C GLY A 296 -13.66 -9.72 -7.35
N PRO A 297 -13.44 -10.85 -8.02
CA PRO A 297 -13.31 -10.88 -9.48
C PRO A 297 -14.47 -10.13 -10.14
N VAL A 298 -14.15 -9.33 -11.15
CA VAL A 298 -15.17 -8.66 -11.95
C VAL A 298 -15.89 -9.74 -12.74
N ARG A 299 -17.19 -9.91 -12.49
CA ARG A 299 -18.01 -10.70 -13.41
C ARG A 299 -18.22 -9.84 -14.65
N ALA A 300 -17.51 -10.15 -15.73
CA ALA A 300 -18.13 -9.98 -17.03
C ALA A 300 -19.43 -10.80 -16.98
N THR A 301 -20.57 -10.16 -17.24
CA THR A 301 -21.87 -10.81 -17.28
C THR A 301 -21.81 -11.94 -18.33
N ARG A 302 -21.56 -13.17 -17.86
CA ARG A 302 -21.44 -14.40 -18.69
C ARG A 302 -22.77 -14.87 -19.30
N SER A 303 -23.65 -13.93 -19.62
CA SER A 303 -25.02 -14.20 -20.04
C SER A 303 -25.44 -13.22 -21.12
N ARG A 304 -24.82 -13.32 -22.29
CA ARG A 304 -25.40 -12.93 -23.59
C ARG A 304 -24.62 -13.63 -24.68
N THR A 305 -25.32 -14.28 -25.59
CA THR A 305 -24.77 -14.95 -26.77
C THR A 305 -24.18 -13.90 -27.72
N GLY A 306 -22.86 -13.74 -27.70
CA GLY A 306 -22.05 -12.81 -28.51
C GLY A 306 -20.64 -12.65 -27.91
N PRO A 307 -19.64 -12.13 -28.66
CA PRO A 307 -18.32 -11.83 -28.10
C PRO A 307 -18.43 -10.75 -27.01
N HIS A 308 -17.63 -10.90 -25.93
CA HIS A 308 -17.58 -9.91 -24.86
C HIS A 308 -16.85 -8.65 -25.34
N ARG A 309 -17.43 -7.47 -25.13
CA ARG A 309 -16.86 -6.21 -25.61
C ARG A 309 -16.12 -5.48 -24.50
N ALA A 310 -14.89 -5.05 -24.79
CA ALA A 310 -14.09 -4.23 -23.89
C ALA A 310 -13.70 -2.90 -24.56
N VAL A 311 -13.72 -1.81 -23.80
CA VAL A 311 -13.14 -0.54 -24.21
C VAL A 311 -11.96 -0.21 -23.29
N VAL A 312 -10.81 0.12 -23.87
CA VAL A 312 -9.64 0.61 -23.14
C VAL A 312 -9.51 2.11 -23.37
N ILE A 313 -9.39 2.90 -22.30
CA ILE A 313 -9.25 4.36 -22.37
C ILE A 313 -7.78 4.71 -22.08
N GLY A 314 -7.11 5.33 -23.06
CA GLY A 314 -5.70 5.73 -23.02
C GLY A 314 -4.79 4.76 -23.78
N GLY A 315 -4.03 5.30 -24.73
CA GLY A 315 -3.07 4.62 -25.61
C GLY A 315 -1.63 4.65 -25.13
N GLY A 316 -1.37 4.88 -23.84
CA GLY A 316 -0.05 4.63 -23.25
C GLY A 316 0.29 3.13 -23.19
N ILE A 317 1.53 2.78 -22.86
CA ILE A 317 1.99 1.38 -22.87
C ILE A 317 1.11 0.44 -22.03
N GLY A 318 0.62 0.89 -20.87
CA GLY A 318 -0.26 0.11 -20.01
C GLY A 318 -1.65 -0.14 -20.65
N GLY A 319 -2.13 0.82 -21.44
CA GLY A 319 -3.38 0.70 -22.19
C GLY A 319 -3.23 -0.22 -23.40
N LEU A 320 -2.18 -0.04 -24.20
CA LEU A 320 -1.87 -0.93 -25.33
C LEU A 320 -1.68 -2.38 -24.85
N ALA A 321 -0.88 -2.60 -23.80
CA ALA A 321 -0.71 -3.93 -23.21
C ALA A 321 -2.02 -4.50 -22.67
N SER A 322 -2.86 -3.68 -22.01
CA SER A 322 -4.17 -4.12 -21.52
C SER A 322 -5.10 -4.54 -22.66
N ALA A 323 -5.12 -3.78 -23.74
CA ALA A 323 -5.95 -4.07 -24.91
C ALA A 323 -5.50 -5.36 -25.60
N ALA A 324 -4.19 -5.50 -25.84
CA ALA A 324 -3.58 -6.69 -26.44
C ALA A 324 -3.89 -7.97 -25.64
N LEU A 325 -3.70 -7.91 -24.32
CA LEU A 325 -3.96 -9.02 -23.40
C LEU A 325 -5.45 -9.41 -23.34
N LEU A 326 -6.36 -8.43 -23.36
CA LEU A 326 -7.80 -8.69 -23.41
C LEU A 326 -8.23 -9.30 -24.76
N ALA A 327 -7.68 -8.81 -25.87
CA ALA A 327 -7.96 -9.36 -27.20
C ALA A 327 -7.51 -10.83 -27.29
N ARG A 328 -6.31 -11.15 -26.78
CA ARG A 328 -5.83 -12.53 -26.63
C ARG A 328 -6.68 -13.40 -25.68
N ASP A 329 -7.39 -12.78 -24.74
CA ASP A 329 -8.35 -13.47 -23.86
C ASP A 329 -9.75 -13.65 -24.51
N GLY A 330 -9.92 -13.22 -25.76
CA GLY A 330 -11.13 -13.42 -26.56
C GLY A 330 -12.16 -12.27 -26.47
N TYR A 331 -11.75 -11.10 -25.98
CA TYR A 331 -12.58 -9.90 -26.01
C TYR A 331 -12.51 -9.23 -27.39
N ASP A 332 -13.62 -8.63 -27.81
CA ASP A 332 -13.66 -7.63 -28.88
C ASP A 332 -13.28 -6.28 -28.28
N VAL A 333 -12.11 -5.75 -28.65
CA VAL A 333 -11.48 -4.62 -27.94
C VAL A 333 -11.35 -3.40 -28.84
N THR A 334 -11.85 -2.25 -28.35
CA THR A 334 -11.53 -0.93 -28.90
C THR A 334 -10.70 -0.13 -27.90
N LEU A 335 -9.57 0.40 -28.34
CA LEU A 335 -8.77 1.36 -27.57
C LEU A 335 -9.07 2.78 -28.04
N LEU A 336 -9.35 3.67 -27.10
CA LEU A 336 -9.58 5.10 -27.34
C LEU A 336 -8.39 5.91 -26.83
N GLU A 337 -7.68 6.58 -27.73
CA GLU A 337 -6.60 7.53 -27.43
C GLU A 337 -7.07 8.95 -27.76
N ALA A 338 -6.86 9.88 -26.82
CA ALA A 338 -7.31 11.26 -26.95
C ALA A 338 -6.48 12.05 -27.98
N ARG A 339 -5.18 11.75 -28.07
CA ARG A 339 -4.22 12.41 -28.96
C ARG A 339 -4.18 11.75 -30.34
N GLU A 340 -3.49 12.39 -31.27
CA GLU A 340 -3.33 11.89 -32.64
C GLU A 340 -2.48 10.61 -32.73
N ALA A 341 -1.66 10.34 -31.71
CA ALA A 341 -0.77 9.19 -31.62
C ALA A 341 -0.82 8.53 -30.24
N VAL A 342 -0.54 7.23 -30.22
CA VAL A 342 -0.36 6.41 -29.01
C VAL A 342 1.00 6.66 -28.34
N GLY A 343 1.20 6.13 -27.14
CA GLY A 343 2.47 6.20 -26.38
C GLY A 343 2.36 6.93 -25.04
N GLY A 344 1.41 7.87 -24.92
CA GLY A 344 1.19 8.63 -23.69
C GLY A 344 2.46 9.38 -23.27
N ARG A 345 3.06 9.01 -22.13
CA ARG A 345 4.32 9.61 -21.64
C ARG A 345 5.53 9.24 -22.51
N ALA A 346 5.50 8.11 -23.20
CA ALA A 346 6.54 7.71 -24.16
C ALA A 346 6.18 8.26 -25.55
N GLY A 347 6.08 9.58 -25.65
CA GLY A 347 5.79 10.29 -26.89
C GLY A 347 7.04 10.69 -27.66
N SER A 348 6.83 11.21 -28.87
CA SER A 348 7.87 11.79 -29.71
C SER A 348 7.55 13.23 -30.08
N TRP A 349 8.59 14.00 -30.38
CA TRP A 349 8.50 15.23 -31.13
C TRP A 349 9.58 15.26 -32.20
N GLU A 350 9.16 15.42 -33.45
CA GLU A 350 10.06 15.57 -34.60
C GLU A 350 10.00 17.01 -35.11
N HIS A 351 11.17 17.63 -35.31
CA HIS A 351 11.27 19.00 -35.81
C HIS A 351 12.61 19.23 -36.50
N GLU A 352 12.60 19.82 -37.70
CA GLU A 352 13.80 20.15 -38.49
C GLU A 352 14.81 19.00 -38.65
N GLY A 353 14.32 17.76 -38.74
CA GLY A 353 15.16 16.56 -38.88
C GLY A 353 15.70 15.99 -37.56
N PHE A 354 15.40 16.61 -36.43
CA PHE A 354 15.66 16.06 -35.09
C PHE A 354 14.44 15.28 -34.60
N ARG A 355 14.69 14.17 -33.90
CA ARG A 355 13.68 13.39 -33.19
C ARG A 355 13.99 13.38 -31.69
N PHE A 356 12.98 13.66 -30.87
CA PHE A 356 13.11 13.67 -29.42
C PHE A 356 12.06 12.75 -28.80
N ASP A 357 12.48 11.81 -27.95
CA ASP A 357 11.57 11.14 -27.04
C ASP A 357 11.22 12.09 -25.89
N THR A 358 9.94 12.18 -25.50
CA THR A 358 9.46 13.18 -24.54
C THR A 358 9.29 12.65 -23.12
N GLY A 359 9.85 11.48 -22.81
CA GLY A 359 9.65 10.84 -21.51
C GLY A 359 10.68 9.76 -21.19
N PRO A 360 10.33 8.46 -21.17
CA PRO A 360 11.26 7.40 -20.80
C PRO A 360 12.44 7.29 -21.76
N SER A 361 13.62 7.03 -21.19
CA SER A 361 14.89 6.88 -21.92
C SER A 361 15.75 5.71 -21.42
N TRP A 362 15.30 4.96 -20.39
CA TRP A 362 16.03 3.85 -19.77
C TRP A 362 15.28 2.53 -19.97
N TYR A 363 15.88 1.57 -20.68
CA TYR A 363 15.26 0.26 -20.90
C TYR A 363 15.82 -0.71 -19.86
N LEU A 364 15.06 -0.88 -18.79
CA LEU A 364 15.41 -1.72 -17.63
C LEU A 364 14.40 -2.85 -17.48
N MET A 365 14.81 -3.92 -16.80
CA MET A 365 13.99 -5.14 -16.62
C MET A 365 13.55 -5.77 -17.98
N PRO A 366 14.50 -6.10 -18.88
CA PRO A 366 14.18 -6.66 -20.20
C PRO A 366 13.25 -7.87 -20.13
N GLU A 367 13.34 -8.68 -19.06
CA GLU A 367 12.53 -9.88 -18.91
C GLU A 367 11.02 -9.60 -18.80
N VAL A 368 10.61 -8.40 -18.38
CA VAL A 368 9.20 -8.00 -18.29
C VAL A 368 8.63 -7.78 -19.69
N PHE A 369 9.39 -7.07 -20.54
CA PHE A 369 9.04 -6.86 -21.94
C PHE A 369 9.05 -8.18 -22.70
N ASP A 370 10.10 -8.99 -22.52
CA ASP A 370 10.19 -10.32 -23.12
C ASP A 370 9.01 -11.20 -22.72
N HIS A 371 8.60 -11.14 -21.45
CA HIS A 371 7.46 -11.90 -20.98
C HIS A 371 6.17 -11.46 -21.67
N PHE A 372 5.94 -10.16 -21.79
CA PHE A 372 4.79 -9.61 -22.50
C PHE A 372 4.79 -10.04 -23.97
N PHE A 373 5.89 -9.88 -24.70
CA PHE A 373 5.97 -10.30 -26.10
C PHE A 373 5.75 -11.81 -26.26
N ARG A 374 6.26 -12.64 -25.33
CA ARG A 374 5.98 -14.08 -25.32
C ARG A 374 4.50 -14.40 -25.09
N LEU A 375 3.82 -13.69 -24.18
CA LEU A 375 2.36 -13.83 -24.02
C LEU A 375 1.60 -13.52 -25.32
N MET A 376 2.18 -12.65 -26.15
CA MET A 376 1.65 -12.26 -27.44
C MET A 376 2.15 -13.12 -28.61
N GLY A 377 3.02 -14.10 -28.37
CA GLY A 377 3.50 -15.05 -29.37
C GLY A 377 4.72 -14.60 -30.19
N THR A 378 5.54 -13.68 -29.67
CA THR A 378 6.77 -13.17 -30.30
C THR A 378 7.84 -12.92 -29.20
N SER A 379 8.94 -12.23 -29.50
CA SER A 379 9.96 -11.82 -28.52
C SER A 379 10.31 -10.33 -28.67
N ALA A 380 10.96 -9.74 -27.66
CA ALA A 380 11.47 -8.37 -27.79
C ALA A 380 12.58 -8.30 -28.87
N GLU A 381 13.45 -9.31 -28.95
CA GLU A 381 14.52 -9.42 -29.96
C GLU A 381 13.98 -9.44 -31.40
N GLU A 382 12.83 -10.07 -31.65
CA GLU A 382 12.19 -10.07 -32.97
C GLU A 382 11.57 -8.71 -33.34
N ARG A 383 11.26 -7.88 -32.34
CA ARG A 383 10.48 -6.65 -32.51
C ARG A 383 11.29 -5.38 -32.33
N LEU A 384 12.43 -5.45 -31.65
CA LEU A 384 13.25 -4.31 -31.24
C LEU A 384 14.72 -4.59 -31.50
N ASP A 385 15.42 -3.59 -32.02
CA ASP A 385 16.88 -3.57 -32.10
C ASP A 385 17.41 -2.93 -30.81
N LEU A 386 17.83 -3.77 -29.86
CA LEU A 386 18.29 -3.33 -28.54
C LEU A 386 19.82 -3.35 -28.47
N VAL A 387 20.40 -2.24 -28.04
CA VAL A 387 21.84 -2.12 -27.76
C VAL A 387 22.08 -1.87 -26.28
N THR A 388 23.17 -2.43 -25.75
CA THR A 388 23.64 -2.12 -24.39
C THR A 388 24.46 -0.83 -24.43
N LEU A 389 24.16 0.09 -23.51
CA LEU A 389 24.91 1.33 -23.34
C LEU A 389 26.16 1.08 -22.49
N ASP A 390 27.31 1.52 -22.98
CA ASP A 390 28.60 1.45 -22.25
C ASP A 390 29.45 2.71 -22.55
N PRO A 391 29.67 3.62 -21.58
CA PRO A 391 29.15 3.56 -20.21
C PRO A 391 27.62 3.59 -20.18
N GLY A 392 27.03 2.95 -19.17
CA GLY A 392 25.59 3.01 -18.94
C GLY A 392 25.14 4.44 -18.66
N TYR A 393 25.95 5.19 -17.88
CA TYR A 393 25.78 6.64 -17.68
C TYR A 393 27.04 7.31 -17.12
N ARG A 394 27.16 8.61 -17.36
CA ARG A 394 28.17 9.51 -16.79
C ARG A 394 27.59 10.35 -15.66
N VAL A 395 28.37 10.61 -14.61
CA VAL A 395 27.99 11.46 -13.47
C VAL A 395 28.99 12.60 -13.27
N TYR A 396 28.49 13.83 -13.33
CA TYR A 396 29.19 15.03 -12.89
C TYR A 396 28.70 15.40 -11.48
N SER A 397 29.63 15.75 -10.60
CA SER A 397 29.31 16.22 -9.26
C SER A 397 29.78 17.66 -9.07
N GLU A 398 28.93 18.48 -8.45
CA GLU A 398 29.22 19.90 -8.22
C GLU A 398 30.59 20.12 -7.56
N GLY A 399 31.44 20.92 -8.22
CA GLY A 399 32.77 21.26 -7.73
C GLY A 399 33.81 20.15 -7.88
N VAL A 400 33.55 19.13 -8.68
CA VAL A 400 34.49 18.05 -9.04
C VAL A 400 34.69 18.05 -10.55
N ASP A 401 35.93 18.23 -11.00
CA ASP A 401 36.25 18.37 -12.42
C ASP A 401 36.14 17.03 -13.19
N GLU A 402 36.53 15.92 -12.56
CA GLU A 402 36.51 14.59 -13.18
C GLU A 402 35.16 13.89 -12.98
N PRO A 403 34.46 13.51 -14.07
CA PRO A 403 33.23 12.74 -13.97
C PRO A 403 33.47 11.27 -13.61
N ILE A 404 32.41 10.58 -13.20
CA ILE A 404 32.41 9.13 -12.95
C ILE A 404 31.55 8.46 -14.03
N ASP A 405 32.15 7.52 -14.76
CA ASP A 405 31.44 6.69 -15.73
C ASP A 405 31.05 5.36 -15.08
N VAL A 406 29.75 5.09 -15.01
CA VAL A 406 29.20 3.81 -14.58
C VAL A 406 29.07 2.92 -15.80
N LEU A 407 29.77 1.80 -15.77
CA LEU A 407 29.94 0.90 -16.92
C LEU A 407 28.82 -0.14 -16.98
N ALA A 408 28.74 -0.86 -18.09
CA ALA A 408 27.69 -1.85 -18.31
C ALA A 408 27.80 -3.10 -17.41
N ASP A 409 28.99 -3.41 -16.89
CA ASP A 409 29.26 -4.66 -16.17
C ASP A 409 29.57 -4.49 -14.68
N LEU A 410 29.15 -5.49 -13.90
CA LEU A 410 29.30 -5.53 -12.45
C LEU A 410 30.75 -5.41 -11.98
N GLU A 411 31.68 -6.18 -12.56
CA GLU A 411 33.04 -6.29 -12.01
C GLU A 411 33.83 -4.99 -12.22
N SER A 412 33.64 -4.34 -13.37
CA SER A 412 34.21 -3.02 -13.64
C SER A 412 33.63 -1.95 -12.71
N ASN A 413 32.33 -1.98 -12.42
CA ASN A 413 31.71 -1.06 -11.47
C ASN A 413 32.20 -1.31 -10.03
N LEU A 414 32.42 -2.56 -9.61
CA LEU A 414 33.01 -2.84 -8.30
C LEU A 414 34.45 -2.32 -8.19
N ALA A 415 35.24 -2.46 -9.25
CA ALA A 415 36.60 -1.91 -9.31
C ALA A 415 36.61 -0.38 -9.29
N LEU A 416 35.66 0.26 -9.97
CA LEU A 416 35.45 1.71 -9.93
C LEU A 416 35.18 2.19 -8.51
N PHE A 417 34.24 1.56 -7.80
CA PHE A 417 33.92 1.92 -6.42
C PHE A 417 35.12 1.71 -5.48
N GLU A 418 35.86 0.61 -5.64
CA GLU A 418 37.10 0.34 -4.87
C GLU A 418 38.19 1.39 -5.13
N SER A 419 38.31 1.89 -6.36
CA SER A 419 39.29 2.91 -6.73
C SER A 419 39.00 4.28 -6.10
N ILE A 420 37.72 4.60 -5.89
CA ILE A 420 37.27 5.85 -5.28
C ILE A 420 37.31 5.76 -3.75
N GLU A 421 36.82 4.65 -3.19
CA GLU A 421 36.77 4.41 -1.75
C GLU A 421 37.32 3.01 -1.42
N PRO A 422 38.56 2.90 -0.93
CA PRO A 422 39.15 1.60 -0.59
C PRO A 422 38.27 0.75 0.34
N GLY A 423 38.10 -0.51 -0.01
CA GLY A 423 37.21 -1.48 0.64
C GLY A 423 35.73 -1.36 0.23
N ALA A 424 35.34 -0.37 -0.59
CA ALA A 424 33.97 -0.25 -1.07
C ALA A 424 33.59 -1.37 -2.04
N GLY A 425 34.53 -1.94 -2.80
CA GLY A 425 34.22 -3.01 -3.76
C GLY A 425 33.58 -4.22 -3.10
N GLU A 426 34.14 -4.70 -1.99
CA GLU A 426 33.57 -5.82 -1.23
C GLU A 426 32.23 -5.47 -0.56
N ARG A 427 32.10 -4.25 -0.01
CA ARG A 427 30.83 -3.79 0.59
C ARG A 427 29.73 -3.67 -0.48
N MET A 428 30.08 -3.17 -1.66
CA MET A 428 29.19 -3.05 -2.81
C MET A 428 28.78 -4.40 -3.36
N ARG A 429 29.68 -5.39 -3.40
CA ARG A 429 29.30 -6.76 -3.77
C ARG A 429 28.21 -7.30 -2.86
N ALA A 430 28.38 -7.17 -1.53
CA ALA A 430 27.34 -7.58 -0.58
C ALA A 430 26.03 -6.78 -0.72
N TYR A 431 26.13 -5.49 -1.03
CA TYR A 431 24.97 -4.62 -1.29
C TYR A 431 24.20 -5.07 -2.55
N LEU A 432 24.90 -5.37 -3.65
CA LEU A 432 24.30 -5.79 -4.92
C LEU A 432 23.78 -7.23 -4.87
N ASP A 433 24.41 -8.13 -4.12
CA ASP A 433 23.84 -9.44 -3.82
C ASP A 433 22.52 -9.32 -3.05
N SER A 434 22.45 -8.37 -2.12
CA SER A 434 21.21 -8.03 -1.42
C SER A 434 20.16 -7.43 -2.35
N ALA A 435 20.57 -6.53 -3.26
CA ALA A 435 19.70 -5.92 -4.24
C ALA A 435 19.07 -6.98 -5.16
N ARG A 436 19.88 -7.91 -5.66
CA ARG A 436 19.45 -9.03 -6.51
C ARG A 436 18.47 -9.98 -5.81
N ASP A 437 18.76 -10.42 -4.58
CA ASP A 437 17.81 -11.27 -3.82
C ASP A 437 16.48 -10.54 -3.58
N THR A 438 16.54 -9.23 -3.31
CA THR A 438 15.35 -8.39 -3.11
C THR A 438 14.57 -8.22 -4.40
N TYR A 439 15.25 -7.98 -5.52
CA TYR A 439 14.68 -7.86 -6.86
C TYR A 439 13.92 -9.11 -7.28
N GLU A 440 14.57 -10.28 -7.20
CA GLU A 440 13.97 -11.57 -7.57
C GLU A 440 12.75 -11.91 -6.71
N MET A 441 12.82 -11.62 -5.41
CA MET A 441 11.68 -11.79 -4.52
C MET A 441 10.53 -10.82 -4.86
N ALA A 442 10.83 -9.54 -5.11
CA ALA A 442 9.84 -8.54 -5.50
C ALA A 442 9.12 -8.98 -6.78
N LYS A 443 9.88 -9.31 -7.83
CA LYS A 443 9.39 -9.79 -9.12
C LYS A 443 8.51 -11.03 -8.97
N ARG A 444 8.98 -12.06 -8.26
CA ARG A 444 8.28 -13.34 -8.17
C ARG A 444 7.04 -13.32 -7.25
N ARG A 445 7.03 -12.49 -6.21
CA ARG A 445 6.03 -12.58 -5.14
C ARG A 445 5.15 -11.34 -5.00
N PHE A 446 5.60 -10.16 -5.40
CA PHE A 446 4.91 -8.91 -5.07
C PHE A 446 4.43 -8.15 -6.32
N LEU A 447 5.24 -8.04 -7.38
CA LEU A 447 4.91 -7.19 -8.54
C LEU A 447 3.70 -7.69 -9.33
N TYR A 448 3.60 -9.01 -9.57
CA TYR A 448 2.50 -9.63 -10.31
C TYR A 448 1.30 -10.03 -9.43
N THR A 449 1.31 -9.62 -8.16
CA THR A 449 0.26 -9.96 -7.19
C THR A 449 -0.86 -8.94 -7.25
N SER A 450 -2.10 -9.43 -7.40
CA SER A 450 -3.27 -8.56 -7.41
C SER A 450 -3.66 -8.04 -6.02
N PHE A 451 -3.14 -8.65 -4.95
CA PHE A 451 -3.49 -8.39 -3.53
C PHE A 451 -4.98 -8.55 -3.22
N SER A 452 -5.75 -9.27 -4.04
CA SER A 452 -7.12 -9.69 -3.71
C SER A 452 -7.19 -10.77 -2.62
N SER A 453 -6.06 -11.40 -2.34
CA SER A 453 -5.83 -12.37 -1.29
C SER A 453 -4.35 -12.32 -0.89
N PHE A 454 -4.09 -12.37 0.42
CA PHE A 454 -2.73 -12.48 0.95
C PHE A 454 -2.30 -13.94 1.18
N LEU A 455 -3.22 -14.91 1.06
CA LEU A 455 -2.90 -16.34 1.24
C LEU A 455 -1.74 -16.81 0.34
N PRO A 456 -1.66 -16.42 -0.95
CA PRO A 456 -0.58 -16.84 -1.84
C PRO A 456 0.80 -16.30 -1.44
N LEU A 457 0.86 -15.28 -0.59
CA LEU A 457 2.09 -14.71 -0.03
C LEU A 457 2.59 -15.47 1.21
N LEU A 458 1.78 -16.35 1.82
CA LEU A 458 2.16 -17.18 2.97
C LEU A 458 2.99 -18.39 2.54
N ARG A 459 4.13 -18.12 1.89
CA ARG A 459 5.07 -19.15 1.45
C ARG A 459 6.37 -19.09 2.25
N ARG A 460 7.03 -20.24 2.36
CA ARG A 460 8.25 -20.40 3.17
C ARG A 460 9.34 -19.41 2.79
N ASP A 461 9.52 -19.14 1.50
CA ASP A 461 10.52 -18.22 0.95
C ASP A 461 10.26 -16.74 1.29
N VAL A 462 9.00 -16.35 1.49
CA VAL A 462 8.61 -15.02 1.99
C VAL A 462 8.72 -14.98 3.52
N LEU A 463 8.15 -15.98 4.20
CA LEU A 463 8.10 -16.04 5.65
C LEU A 463 9.51 -16.10 6.27
N SER A 464 10.44 -16.85 5.67
CA SER A 464 11.83 -16.94 6.14
C SER A 464 12.58 -15.61 6.04
N ARG A 465 12.13 -14.69 5.17
CA ARG A 465 12.75 -13.38 4.95
C ARG A 465 12.02 -12.23 5.64
N THR A 466 10.95 -12.50 6.40
CA THR A 466 10.09 -11.45 7.01
C THR A 466 10.88 -10.43 7.83
N GLY A 467 11.88 -10.86 8.62
CA GLY A 467 12.73 -9.95 9.40
C GLY A 467 13.57 -9.03 8.52
N ARG A 468 14.17 -9.58 7.46
CA ARG A 468 14.95 -8.80 6.47
C ARG A 468 14.07 -7.83 5.71
N LEU A 469 12.92 -8.29 5.21
CA LEU A 469 11.92 -7.46 4.54
C LEU A 469 11.42 -6.32 5.42
N GLY A 470 11.10 -6.62 6.69
CA GLY A 470 10.68 -5.60 7.66
C GLY A 470 11.76 -4.55 7.87
N ARG A 471 13.04 -4.96 8.00
CA ARG A 471 14.15 -4.02 8.09
C ARG A 471 14.27 -3.16 6.83
N LEU A 472 14.17 -3.75 5.65
CA LEU A 472 14.27 -3.03 4.37
C LEU A 472 13.12 -2.02 4.18
N LEU A 473 11.91 -2.34 4.67
CA LEU A 473 10.74 -1.46 4.61
C LEU A 473 10.81 -0.28 5.58
N LEU A 474 11.53 -0.43 6.70
CA LEU A 474 11.59 0.57 7.78
C LEU A 474 12.87 1.43 7.75
N THR A 475 13.89 1.00 7.01
CA THR A 475 15.15 1.75 6.88
C THR A 475 15.10 2.63 5.63
N PRO A 476 15.47 3.92 5.68
CA PRO A 476 15.60 4.75 4.48
C PRO A 476 16.71 4.26 3.54
N LEU A 477 16.53 4.49 2.24
CA LEU A 477 17.51 4.10 1.20
C LEU A 477 18.89 4.74 1.44
N ASP A 478 18.94 6.04 1.74
CA ASP A 478 20.20 6.74 2.04
C ASP A 478 20.98 6.12 3.20
N THR A 479 20.26 5.75 4.27
CA THR A 479 20.84 5.12 5.46
C THR A 479 21.41 3.74 5.13
N PHE A 480 20.73 3.00 4.24
CA PHE A 480 21.20 1.69 3.81
C PHE A 480 22.39 1.81 2.85
N ALA A 481 22.36 2.74 1.90
CA ALA A 481 23.49 3.04 1.01
C ALA A 481 24.76 3.45 1.77
N ALA A 482 24.61 4.15 2.90
CA ALA A 482 25.70 4.51 3.81
C ALA A 482 26.50 3.32 4.36
N THR A 483 25.91 2.12 4.34
CA THR A 483 26.58 0.89 4.78
C THR A 483 27.52 0.34 3.72
N ALA A 484 27.35 0.74 2.46
CA ALA A 484 28.18 0.32 1.34
C ALA A 484 29.29 1.35 1.04
N VAL A 485 28.96 2.64 1.05
CA VAL A 485 29.86 3.74 0.69
C VAL A 485 29.61 4.99 1.52
N THR A 486 30.65 5.81 1.69
CA THR A 486 30.59 7.11 2.38
C THR A 486 30.91 8.30 1.47
N ASP A 487 31.68 8.10 0.39
CA ASP A 487 31.95 9.12 -0.63
C ASP A 487 30.64 9.67 -1.17
N ASN A 488 30.51 11.01 -1.21
CA ASN A 488 29.26 11.66 -1.56
C ASN A 488 28.79 11.31 -2.97
N ARG A 489 29.71 11.18 -3.93
CA ARG A 489 29.41 10.89 -5.34
C ARG A 489 28.87 9.46 -5.47
N LEU A 490 29.52 8.50 -4.80
CA LEU A 490 29.04 7.12 -4.75
C LEU A 490 27.69 7.01 -4.04
N ARG A 491 27.47 7.76 -2.95
CA ARG A 491 26.16 7.81 -2.27
C ARG A 491 25.07 8.39 -3.16
N GLN A 492 25.37 9.39 -3.98
CA GLN A 492 24.44 9.95 -4.96
C GLN A 492 24.08 8.94 -6.04
N ILE A 493 25.06 8.19 -6.56
CA ILE A 493 24.82 7.09 -7.51
C ILE A 493 23.84 6.07 -6.92
N LEU A 494 24.02 5.64 -5.67
CA LEU A 494 23.10 4.69 -5.02
C LEU A 494 21.75 5.30 -4.60
N GLY A 495 21.67 6.62 -4.45
CA GLY A 495 20.48 7.34 -4.00
C GLY A 495 19.57 7.81 -5.14
N TYR A 496 20.14 8.14 -6.30
CA TYR A 496 19.43 8.67 -7.47
C TYR A 496 18.28 7.79 -7.96
N PRO A 497 18.33 6.44 -7.87
CA PRO A 497 17.18 5.62 -8.24
C PRO A 497 15.85 5.97 -7.54
N ALA A 498 15.89 6.65 -6.39
CA ALA A 498 14.69 7.18 -5.74
C ALA A 498 13.93 8.21 -6.60
N VAL A 499 14.62 8.96 -7.48
CA VAL A 499 14.00 9.92 -8.41
C VAL A 499 13.12 9.19 -9.43
N PHE A 500 13.55 8.05 -9.97
CA PHE A 500 12.71 7.22 -10.86
C PHE A 500 11.45 6.69 -10.16
N LEU A 501 11.49 6.60 -8.84
CA LEU A 501 10.37 6.20 -7.99
C LEU A 501 9.51 7.40 -7.56
N GLY A 502 9.85 8.61 -7.98
CA GLY A 502 9.17 9.84 -7.63
C GLY A 502 9.18 10.12 -6.13
N SER A 503 10.29 9.81 -5.45
CA SER A 503 10.47 10.05 -4.02
C SER A 503 11.90 10.50 -3.70
N SER A 504 12.13 10.80 -2.42
CA SER A 504 13.46 11.16 -1.90
C SER A 504 14.15 9.94 -1.30
N PRO A 505 15.46 9.73 -1.51
CA PRO A 505 16.20 8.61 -0.91
C PRO A 505 16.21 8.66 0.63
N PHE A 506 15.90 9.82 1.22
CA PHE A 506 15.79 10.02 2.66
C PHE A 506 14.44 9.55 3.25
N ALA A 507 13.43 9.33 2.40
CA ALA A 507 12.11 8.85 2.78
C ALA A 507 11.76 7.49 2.15
N ALA A 508 12.32 7.18 0.99
CA ALA A 508 12.09 5.94 0.27
C ALA A 508 12.62 4.75 1.08
N PRO A 509 11.82 3.67 1.25
CA PRO A 509 12.29 2.46 1.91
C PRO A 509 13.48 1.84 1.19
N SER A 510 14.47 1.38 1.95
CA SER A 510 15.68 0.75 1.44
C SER A 510 15.43 -0.53 0.65
N MET A 511 14.22 -1.11 0.67
CA MET A 511 13.84 -2.18 -0.26
C MET A 511 14.13 -1.79 -1.73
N TYR A 512 14.06 -0.51 -2.06
CA TYR A 512 14.31 0.01 -3.41
C TYR A 512 15.78 0.01 -3.82
N HIS A 513 16.72 -0.39 -2.94
CA HIS A 513 18.10 -0.71 -3.36
C HIS A 513 18.16 -1.82 -4.43
N LEU A 514 17.07 -2.59 -4.61
CA LEU A 514 16.89 -3.49 -5.74
C LEU A 514 17.17 -2.79 -7.08
N MET A 515 16.93 -1.47 -7.18
CA MET A 515 17.17 -0.71 -8.41
C MET A 515 18.65 -0.67 -8.78
N SER A 516 19.55 -0.64 -7.79
CA SER A 516 21.00 -0.64 -8.03
C SER A 516 21.50 -1.91 -8.71
N HIS A 517 20.73 -3.01 -8.66
CA HIS A 517 21.06 -4.20 -9.43
C HIS A 517 20.86 -3.97 -10.93
N LEU A 518 19.85 -3.18 -11.30
CA LEU A 518 19.43 -3.00 -12.70
C LEU A 518 20.44 -2.18 -13.51
N ASP A 519 21.00 -1.13 -12.92
CA ASP A 519 21.95 -0.26 -13.61
C ASP A 519 23.41 -0.67 -13.37
N LEU A 520 23.79 -1.06 -12.16
CA LEU A 520 25.19 -1.41 -11.84
C LEU A 520 25.60 -2.83 -12.23
N ALA A 521 24.65 -3.73 -12.50
CA ALA A 521 24.97 -5.14 -12.80
C ALA A 521 24.32 -5.68 -14.07
N ASP A 522 23.04 -5.38 -14.34
CA ASP A 522 22.34 -5.86 -15.55
C ASP A 522 22.61 -4.97 -16.78
N GLY A 523 23.00 -3.72 -16.55
CA GLY A 523 23.27 -2.73 -17.59
C GLY A 523 22.00 -2.07 -18.13
N VAL A 524 22.19 -0.94 -18.82
CA VAL A 524 21.12 -0.14 -19.41
C VAL A 524 21.03 -0.44 -20.90
N LEU A 525 19.83 -0.77 -21.38
CA LEU A 525 19.59 -0.98 -22.81
C LEU A 525 18.95 0.25 -23.45
N TYR A 526 19.09 0.36 -24.77
CA TYR A 526 18.45 1.36 -25.60
C TYR A 526 17.85 0.71 -26.86
N PRO A 527 16.57 0.95 -27.17
CA PRO A 527 15.99 0.58 -28.47
C PRO A 527 16.45 1.57 -29.53
N MET A 528 17.16 1.09 -30.56
CA MET A 528 17.50 1.88 -31.74
C MET A 528 16.21 2.44 -32.36
N GLY A 529 16.20 3.73 -32.64
CA GLY A 529 14.98 4.46 -33.01
C GLY A 529 14.29 5.17 -31.84
N GLY A 530 14.69 4.92 -30.60
CA GLY A 530 14.10 5.50 -29.38
C GLY A 530 12.92 4.71 -28.82
N PHE A 531 12.38 5.19 -27.69
CA PHE A 531 11.30 4.52 -26.96
C PHE A 531 9.97 4.47 -27.71
N THR A 532 9.82 5.33 -28.71
CA THR A 532 8.69 5.29 -29.64
C THR A 532 8.65 3.97 -30.43
N LYS A 533 9.81 3.34 -30.73
CA LYS A 533 9.85 2.00 -31.33
C LYS A 533 9.31 0.90 -30.43
N LEU A 534 9.54 1.01 -29.12
CA LEU A 534 8.88 0.12 -28.16
C LEU A 534 7.36 0.30 -28.17
N ILE A 535 6.87 1.54 -28.23
CA ILE A 535 5.44 1.82 -28.30
C ILE A 535 4.82 1.29 -29.59
N GLU A 536 5.46 1.54 -30.74
CA GLU A 536 5.06 1.00 -32.04
C GLU A 536 4.97 -0.53 -31.99
N ALA A 537 6.02 -1.21 -31.52
CA ALA A 537 6.03 -2.68 -31.42
C ALA A 537 4.89 -3.23 -30.52
N VAL A 538 4.58 -2.56 -29.42
CA VAL A 538 3.47 -2.96 -28.53
C VAL A 538 2.11 -2.67 -29.17
N ALA A 539 1.99 -1.58 -29.94
CA ALA A 539 0.77 -1.24 -30.69
C ALA A 539 0.53 -2.22 -31.83
N ASP A 540 1.55 -2.54 -32.64
CA ASP A 540 1.49 -3.52 -33.71
C ASP A 540 1.02 -4.88 -33.19
N VAL A 541 1.60 -5.33 -32.08
CA VAL A 541 1.22 -6.59 -31.42
C VAL A 541 -0.22 -6.55 -30.88
N ALA A 542 -0.72 -5.39 -30.46
CA ALA A 542 -2.11 -5.22 -30.07
C ALA A 542 -3.06 -5.31 -31.28
N GLU A 543 -2.72 -4.66 -32.39
CA GLU A 543 -3.51 -4.71 -33.64
C GLU A 543 -3.50 -6.10 -34.27
N GLU A 544 -2.34 -6.79 -34.28
CA GLU A 544 -2.21 -8.19 -34.70
C GLU A 544 -3.07 -9.14 -33.84
N ALA A 545 -3.30 -8.80 -32.57
CA ALA A 545 -4.20 -9.54 -31.68
C ALA A 545 -5.69 -9.22 -31.93
N GLY A 546 -6.01 -8.26 -32.82
CA GLY A 546 -7.37 -7.88 -33.19
C GLY A 546 -7.93 -6.64 -32.47
N VAL A 547 -7.08 -5.84 -31.81
CA VAL A 547 -7.50 -4.59 -31.18
C VAL A 547 -7.79 -3.53 -32.25
N THR A 548 -8.91 -2.82 -32.14
CA THR A 548 -9.17 -1.61 -32.93
C THR A 548 -8.66 -0.39 -32.16
N VAL A 549 -7.66 0.31 -32.68
CA VAL A 549 -7.13 1.55 -32.09
C VAL A 549 -7.79 2.76 -32.74
N ARG A 550 -8.37 3.65 -31.93
CA ARG A 550 -8.92 4.95 -32.37
C ARG A 550 -8.19 6.09 -31.67
N THR A 551 -7.38 6.81 -32.42
CA THR A 551 -6.74 8.06 -31.97
C THR A 551 -7.68 9.25 -32.17
N SER A 552 -7.29 10.43 -31.67
CA SER A 552 -8.09 11.67 -31.68
C SER A 552 -9.52 11.47 -31.17
N SER A 553 -9.66 10.58 -30.18
CA SER A 553 -10.94 10.06 -29.69
C SER A 553 -11.05 10.21 -28.16
N PRO A 554 -11.01 11.44 -27.60
CA PRO A 554 -11.03 11.65 -26.16
C PRO A 554 -12.33 11.13 -25.54
N ALA A 555 -12.21 10.19 -24.61
CA ALA A 555 -13.33 9.70 -23.81
C ALA A 555 -13.89 10.83 -22.93
N THR A 556 -15.21 10.99 -22.94
CA THR A 556 -15.91 12.06 -22.20
C THR A 556 -16.75 11.51 -21.05
N ARG A 557 -17.19 10.25 -21.13
CA ARG A 557 -17.97 9.63 -20.05
C ARG A 557 -17.93 8.11 -20.08
N ILE A 558 -17.79 7.49 -18.90
CA ILE A 558 -18.07 6.06 -18.72
C ILE A 558 -19.57 5.90 -18.48
N LEU A 559 -20.24 5.14 -19.36
CA LEU A 559 -21.68 4.92 -19.30
C LEU A 559 -21.99 3.74 -18.37
N THR A 560 -22.90 3.95 -17.42
CA THR A 560 -23.26 2.95 -16.42
C THR A 560 -24.77 2.79 -16.27
N SER A 561 -25.25 1.57 -15.99
CA SER A 561 -26.63 1.29 -15.54
C SER A 561 -26.65 0.90 -14.06
N ARG A 562 -27.83 0.97 -13.43
CA ARG A 562 -28.02 0.39 -12.10
C ARG A 562 -27.86 -1.13 -12.18
N SER A 563 -27.07 -1.68 -11.27
CA SER A 563 -26.90 -3.13 -11.19
C SER A 563 -28.24 -3.83 -10.91
N PRO A 564 -28.48 -5.03 -11.48
CA PRO A 564 -29.63 -5.86 -11.14
C PRO A 564 -29.71 -6.16 -9.64
N ARG A 565 -30.94 -6.41 -9.12
CA ARG A 565 -31.16 -6.78 -7.71
C ARG A 565 -30.30 -7.99 -7.34
N GLY A 566 -29.47 -7.83 -6.30
CA GLY A 566 -28.52 -8.86 -5.82
C GLY A 566 -27.09 -8.71 -6.37
N GLY A 567 -26.82 -7.70 -7.20
CA GLY A 567 -25.47 -7.31 -7.59
C GLY A 567 -24.62 -6.88 -6.39
N ARG A 568 -23.31 -7.09 -6.48
CA ARG A 568 -22.38 -6.76 -5.39
C ARG A 568 -22.00 -5.28 -5.37
N ARG A 569 -22.25 -4.57 -6.47
CA ARG A 569 -22.00 -3.14 -6.64
C ARG A 569 -23.28 -2.41 -7.06
N GLY A 570 -23.26 -1.09 -6.95
CA GLY A 570 -24.42 -0.24 -7.24
C GLY A 570 -24.69 -0.03 -8.72
N ALA A 571 -23.65 -0.12 -9.56
CA ALA A 571 -23.73 0.12 -10.99
C ALA A 571 -22.91 -0.92 -11.79
N GLU A 572 -23.19 -1.02 -13.08
CA GLU A 572 -22.43 -1.82 -14.06
C GLU A 572 -22.12 -0.97 -15.30
N VAL A 573 -20.99 -1.24 -15.95
CA VAL A 573 -20.60 -0.62 -17.23
C VAL A 573 -21.56 -1.06 -18.34
N VAL A 574 -21.93 -0.12 -19.20
CA VAL A 574 -22.68 -0.40 -20.44
C VAL A 574 -22.03 0.19 -21.70
N GLY A 575 -20.97 0.99 -21.55
CA GLY A 575 -20.24 1.58 -22.67
C GLY A 575 -19.40 2.80 -22.29
N VAL A 576 -18.88 3.46 -23.31
CA VAL A 576 -18.11 4.71 -23.22
C VAL A 576 -18.65 5.70 -24.24
N GLU A 577 -18.80 6.95 -23.82
CA GLU A 577 -19.02 8.11 -24.68
C GLU A 577 -17.69 8.82 -24.91
N PHE A 578 -17.43 9.24 -26.14
CA PHE A 578 -16.21 9.93 -26.53
C PHE A 578 -16.51 10.87 -27.70
N THR A 579 -15.59 11.80 -27.95
CA THR A 579 -15.67 12.70 -29.11
C THR A 579 -14.89 12.07 -30.27
N GLY A 580 -15.55 11.75 -31.37
CA GLY A 580 -14.92 11.35 -32.62
C GLY A 580 -14.89 12.49 -33.64
N PRO A 581 -14.41 12.22 -34.87
CA PRO A 581 -14.30 13.21 -35.94
C PRO A 581 -15.65 13.87 -36.30
N ASP A 582 -16.74 13.10 -36.23
CA ASP A 582 -18.09 13.53 -36.61
C ASP A 582 -18.94 14.00 -35.41
N GLY A 583 -18.32 14.16 -34.23
CA GLY A 583 -18.98 14.59 -32.99
C GLY A 583 -19.05 13.52 -31.92
N THR A 584 -20.05 13.59 -31.04
CA THR A 584 -20.17 12.65 -29.90
C THR A 584 -20.60 11.26 -30.36
N GLU A 585 -19.78 10.26 -30.06
CA GLU A 585 -20.02 8.85 -30.35
C GLU A 585 -20.15 8.03 -29.07
N ARG A 586 -20.75 6.85 -29.18
CA ARG A 586 -20.90 5.90 -28.05
C ARG A 586 -20.57 4.48 -28.51
N ILE A 587 -19.71 3.82 -27.77
CA ILE A 587 -19.37 2.40 -27.98
C ILE A 587 -19.91 1.59 -26.79
N PRO A 588 -20.81 0.61 -27.01
CA PRO A 588 -21.27 -0.24 -25.93
C PRO A 588 -20.18 -1.22 -25.51
N ALA A 589 -20.04 -1.44 -24.21
CA ALA A 589 -19.00 -2.29 -23.62
C ALA A 589 -19.53 -3.00 -22.38
N ASP A 590 -19.04 -4.21 -22.13
CA ASP A 590 -19.31 -4.96 -20.90
C ASP A 590 -18.15 -4.80 -19.89
N LEU A 591 -16.99 -4.36 -20.38
CA LEU A 591 -15.77 -4.10 -19.64
C LEU A 591 -15.17 -2.77 -20.08
N VAL A 592 -14.77 -1.92 -19.14
CA VAL A 592 -13.96 -0.72 -19.42
C VAL A 592 -12.70 -0.80 -18.58
N VAL A 593 -11.54 -0.67 -19.23
CA VAL A 593 -10.25 -0.51 -18.57
C VAL A 593 -9.79 0.92 -18.78
N ASN A 594 -9.71 1.69 -17.70
CA ASN A 594 -9.04 2.97 -17.75
C ASN A 594 -7.53 2.80 -17.55
N ALA A 595 -6.75 3.19 -18.55
CA ALA A 595 -5.30 3.24 -18.51
C ALA A 595 -4.75 4.68 -18.58
N SER A 596 -5.63 5.69 -18.55
CA SER A 596 -5.26 7.10 -18.34
C SER A 596 -5.06 7.42 -16.85
N ASP A 597 -4.64 8.65 -16.53
CA ASP A 597 -4.46 9.09 -15.14
C ASP A 597 -5.73 8.83 -14.31
N LEU A 598 -5.55 8.10 -13.20
CA LEU A 598 -6.66 7.66 -12.36
C LEU A 598 -7.41 8.83 -11.73
N TYR A 599 -6.72 9.91 -11.36
CA TYR A 599 -7.37 11.11 -10.83
C TYR A 599 -8.30 11.67 -11.90
N THR A 600 -7.78 11.98 -13.08
CA THR A 600 -8.56 12.60 -14.16
C THR A 600 -9.76 11.76 -14.56
N THR A 601 -9.60 10.43 -14.65
CA THR A 601 -10.74 9.55 -14.96
C THR A 601 -11.80 9.53 -13.88
N GLU A 602 -11.41 9.33 -12.60
CA GLU A 602 -12.36 9.29 -11.50
C GLU A 602 -13.13 10.62 -11.38
N GLN A 603 -12.45 11.73 -11.62
CA GLN A 603 -13.01 13.06 -11.44
C GLN A 603 -13.82 13.56 -12.65
N SER A 604 -13.44 13.18 -13.88
CA SER A 604 -14.05 13.72 -15.10
C SER A 604 -14.96 12.73 -15.84
N LEU A 605 -14.70 11.42 -15.77
CA LEU A 605 -15.45 10.42 -16.55
C LEU A 605 -16.54 9.71 -15.76
N LEU A 606 -16.59 9.91 -14.43
CA LEU A 606 -17.57 9.29 -13.52
C LEU A 606 -18.38 10.31 -12.70
N PRO A 607 -19.68 10.04 -12.47
CA PRO A 607 -20.47 10.72 -11.44
C PRO A 607 -19.88 10.54 -10.05
N GLU A 608 -20.05 11.53 -9.17
CA GLU A 608 -19.48 11.57 -7.82
C GLU A 608 -19.79 10.31 -7.00
N GLU A 609 -21.03 9.81 -7.07
CA GLU A 609 -21.50 8.64 -6.34
C GLU A 609 -20.92 7.30 -6.82
N LEU A 610 -20.30 7.28 -8.00
CA LEU A 610 -19.67 6.08 -8.59
C LEU A 610 -18.15 6.09 -8.47
N ARG A 611 -17.56 7.13 -7.86
CA ARG A 611 -16.12 7.26 -7.71
C ARG A 611 -15.54 6.32 -6.68
N THR A 612 -14.53 5.56 -7.06
CA THR A 612 -13.75 4.75 -6.12
C THR A 612 -12.71 5.59 -5.40
N TYR A 613 -12.21 6.65 -6.03
CA TYR A 613 -11.19 7.53 -5.48
C TYR A 613 -11.66 9.00 -5.55
N PRO A 614 -12.55 9.42 -4.62
CA PRO A 614 -13.10 10.79 -4.59
C PRO A 614 -12.02 11.84 -4.25
N PRO A 615 -12.29 13.16 -4.39
CA PRO A 615 -11.30 14.21 -4.11
C PRO A 615 -10.57 14.05 -2.76
N ALA A 616 -11.30 13.73 -1.69
CA ALA A 616 -10.75 13.52 -0.35
C ALA A 616 -9.74 12.36 -0.23
N TYR A 617 -9.72 11.42 -1.18
CA TYR A 617 -8.65 10.45 -1.31
C TYR A 617 -7.35 11.16 -1.72
N TRP A 618 -7.39 11.97 -2.78
CA TRP A 618 -6.21 12.61 -3.36
C TRP A 618 -5.63 13.73 -2.49
N GLU A 619 -6.44 14.42 -1.68
CA GLU A 619 -5.97 15.47 -0.76
C GLU A 619 -4.92 15.01 0.25
N LYS A 620 -4.90 13.72 0.59
CA LYS A 620 -3.93 13.15 1.56
C LYS A 620 -2.79 12.40 0.89
N ARG A 621 -2.64 12.54 -0.43
CA ARG A 621 -1.69 11.79 -1.25
C ARG A 621 -0.61 12.75 -1.74
N GLU A 622 0.59 12.22 -1.86
CA GLU A 622 1.75 12.95 -2.35
C GLU A 622 1.88 12.71 -3.86
N PRO A 623 1.83 13.77 -4.69
CA PRO A 623 2.22 13.65 -6.09
C PRO A 623 3.72 13.35 -6.19
N GLY A 624 4.10 12.54 -7.16
CA GLY A 624 5.50 12.45 -7.58
C GLY A 624 5.94 13.78 -8.21
N PRO A 625 7.24 13.96 -8.47
CA PRO A 625 7.78 15.21 -8.99
C PRO A 625 7.20 15.52 -10.38
N SER A 626 7.25 16.80 -10.74
CA SER A 626 7.12 17.24 -12.13
C SER A 626 8.52 17.53 -12.71
N ALA A 627 8.56 18.00 -13.95
CA ALA A 627 9.78 18.40 -14.62
C ALA A 627 9.55 19.65 -15.48
N VAL A 628 10.64 20.40 -15.69
CA VAL A 628 10.83 21.13 -16.95
C VAL A 628 11.67 20.23 -17.85
N LEU A 629 11.13 19.86 -19.01
CA LEU A 629 11.87 19.18 -20.06
C LEU A 629 12.39 20.20 -21.07
N VAL A 630 13.62 20.07 -21.52
CA VAL A 630 14.23 20.89 -22.56
C VAL A 630 14.76 19.99 -23.66
N LEU A 631 14.23 20.15 -24.86
CA LEU A 631 14.60 19.40 -26.07
C LEU A 631 15.43 20.33 -26.93
N LEU A 632 16.70 19.97 -27.17
CA LEU A 632 17.67 20.82 -27.87
C LEU A 632 18.27 20.09 -29.07
N GLY A 633 18.15 20.70 -30.25
CA GLY A 633 19.00 20.33 -31.39
C GLY A 633 20.26 21.20 -31.34
N VAL A 634 21.43 20.58 -31.37
CA VAL A 634 22.72 21.25 -31.19
C VAL A 634 23.62 20.97 -32.38
N ARG A 635 24.23 22.01 -32.94
CA ARG A 635 25.20 21.89 -34.04
C ARG A 635 26.54 21.38 -33.51
N GLY A 636 27.13 20.38 -34.18
CA GLY A 636 28.42 19.77 -33.85
C GLY A 636 28.34 18.76 -32.70
N GLU A 637 29.43 18.01 -32.51
CA GLU A 637 29.56 16.96 -31.48
C GLU A 637 29.68 17.53 -30.05
N LEU A 638 29.22 16.77 -29.06
CA LEU A 638 29.25 17.12 -27.62
C LEU A 638 29.97 16.05 -26.77
N PRO A 639 31.26 15.76 -27.02
CA PRO A 639 31.98 14.62 -26.42
C PRO A 639 32.01 14.61 -24.89
N GLU A 640 31.72 15.75 -24.24
CA GLU A 640 31.61 15.87 -22.79
C GLU A 640 30.44 15.07 -22.21
N LEU A 641 29.37 14.88 -23.00
CA LEU A 641 28.18 14.13 -22.61
C LEU A 641 28.27 12.68 -23.11
N GLU A 642 27.68 11.75 -22.35
CA GLU A 642 27.38 10.39 -22.83
C GLU A 642 25.89 10.26 -23.15
N HIS A 643 25.46 9.09 -23.66
CA HIS A 643 24.03 8.83 -23.94
C HIS A 643 23.18 9.21 -22.73
N HIS A 644 23.59 8.83 -21.52
CA HIS A 644 23.00 9.30 -20.28
C HIS A 644 24.05 10.03 -19.45
N THR A 645 23.74 11.26 -19.06
CA THR A 645 24.60 12.09 -18.20
C THR A 645 23.78 12.67 -17.05
N LEU A 646 24.30 12.59 -15.84
CA LEU A 646 23.67 13.06 -14.60
C LEU A 646 24.54 14.14 -13.97
N LEU A 647 23.95 15.28 -13.61
CA LEU A 647 24.61 16.37 -12.91
C LEU A 647 24.02 16.45 -11.50
N PHE A 648 24.83 16.16 -10.49
CA PHE A 648 24.38 16.14 -9.10
C PHE A 648 24.94 17.30 -8.29
N THR A 649 24.05 17.98 -7.59
CA THR A 649 24.40 19.07 -6.67
C THR A 649 25.04 18.50 -5.41
N LYS A 650 25.91 19.28 -4.77
CA LYS A 650 26.56 18.86 -3.51
C LYS A 650 25.55 18.76 -2.38
N ASP A 651 24.60 19.69 -2.29
CA ASP A 651 23.53 19.66 -1.29
C ASP A 651 22.33 18.82 -1.76
N TRP A 652 22.56 17.51 -1.79
CA TRP A 652 21.61 16.51 -2.28
C TRP A 652 20.28 16.54 -1.51
N ARG A 653 20.33 16.70 -0.18
CA ARG A 653 19.14 16.70 0.67
C ARG A 653 18.28 17.93 0.44
N ASP A 654 18.88 19.11 0.39
CA ASP A 654 18.16 20.36 0.09
C ASP A 654 17.47 20.30 -1.28
N ASN A 655 18.11 19.71 -2.30
CA ASN A 655 17.50 19.51 -3.61
C ASN A 655 16.19 18.70 -3.53
N PHE A 656 16.16 17.61 -2.77
CA PHE A 656 14.93 16.83 -2.56
C PHE A 656 13.91 17.55 -1.69
N ASP A 657 14.34 18.24 -0.64
CA ASP A 657 13.45 18.97 0.27
C ASP A 657 12.76 20.15 -0.47
N LYS A 658 13.44 20.78 -1.43
CA LYS A 658 12.82 21.78 -2.32
C LYS A 658 11.76 21.18 -3.25
N ILE A 659 11.87 19.92 -3.66
CA ILE A 659 10.88 19.27 -4.53
C ILE A 659 9.69 18.71 -3.74
N PHE A 660 9.98 18.00 -2.64
CA PHE A 660 9.00 17.18 -1.90
C PHE A 660 8.64 17.71 -0.51
N GLY A 661 9.34 18.71 0.00
CA GLY A 661 9.16 19.24 1.35
C GLY A 661 7.90 20.09 1.52
N GLU A 662 7.75 20.67 2.72
CA GLU A 662 6.56 21.44 3.12
C GLU A 662 6.39 22.75 2.33
N HIS A 663 7.49 23.32 1.85
CA HIS A 663 7.54 24.57 1.08
C HIS A 663 8.25 24.34 -0.25
N PRO A 664 7.58 23.69 -1.21
CA PRO A 664 8.23 23.28 -2.45
C PRO A 664 8.60 24.49 -3.31
N THR A 665 9.81 24.46 -3.85
CA THR A 665 10.38 25.48 -4.75
C THR A 665 11.24 24.80 -5.81
N VAL A 666 11.55 25.51 -6.90
CA VAL A 666 12.47 25.00 -7.92
C VAL A 666 13.90 24.99 -7.35
N PRO A 667 14.63 23.86 -7.36
CA PRO A 667 16.02 23.83 -6.93
C PRO A 667 16.94 24.71 -7.79
N ASP A 668 17.93 25.34 -7.15
CA ASP A 668 18.97 26.14 -7.81
C ASP A 668 20.28 26.07 -6.98
N PRO A 669 21.38 25.51 -7.52
CA PRO A 669 21.40 24.71 -8.74
C PRO A 669 20.50 23.47 -8.59
N ALA A 670 20.01 22.96 -9.71
CA ALA A 670 19.21 21.74 -9.75
C ALA A 670 20.08 20.53 -10.09
N SER A 671 19.72 19.36 -9.57
CA SER A 671 20.25 18.10 -10.12
C SER A 671 19.56 17.81 -11.45
N ILE A 672 20.33 17.61 -12.53
CA ILE A 672 19.81 17.56 -13.90
C ILE A 672 20.13 16.19 -14.52
N TYR A 673 19.21 15.68 -15.32
CA TYR A 673 19.45 14.54 -16.20
C TYR A 673 19.51 15.01 -17.66
N VAL A 674 20.51 14.55 -18.40
CA VAL A 674 20.70 14.81 -19.83
C VAL A 674 20.76 13.48 -20.56
N CYS A 675 19.98 13.34 -21.61
CA CYS A 675 20.02 12.23 -22.55
C CYS A 675 20.45 12.75 -23.92
N ARG A 676 21.56 12.22 -24.46
CA ARG A 676 22.08 12.52 -25.81
C ARG A 676 22.01 11.26 -26.68
N PRO A 677 20.83 10.84 -27.17
CA PRO A 677 20.70 9.57 -27.86
C PRO A 677 21.45 9.53 -29.20
N SER A 678 21.74 10.67 -29.83
CA SER A 678 22.61 10.78 -31.01
C SER A 678 24.04 10.25 -30.80
N ALA A 679 24.49 10.08 -29.54
CA ALA A 679 25.71 9.35 -29.19
C ALA A 679 25.74 7.90 -29.72
N THR A 680 24.56 7.29 -29.77
CA THR A 680 24.37 5.86 -29.98
C THR A 680 23.56 5.61 -31.25
N ASP A 681 22.61 6.49 -31.56
CA ASP A 681 21.71 6.39 -32.69
C ASP A 681 21.82 7.61 -33.60
N ALA A 682 22.53 7.47 -34.72
CA ALA A 682 22.66 8.54 -35.71
C ALA A 682 21.33 8.91 -36.39
N SER A 683 20.24 8.15 -36.20
CA SER A 683 18.94 8.42 -36.82
C SER A 683 18.12 9.49 -36.10
N VAL A 684 18.48 9.88 -34.88
CA VAL A 684 17.71 10.85 -34.08
C VAL A 684 18.09 12.33 -34.32
N ALA A 685 19.18 12.59 -35.04
CA ALA A 685 19.65 13.94 -35.35
C ALA A 685 20.21 14.03 -36.79
N PRO A 686 20.19 15.21 -37.43
CA PRO A 686 20.89 15.42 -38.69
C PRO A 686 22.40 15.19 -38.58
N GLU A 687 23.05 14.88 -39.69
CA GLU A 687 24.51 14.72 -39.74
C GLU A 687 25.23 15.99 -39.19
N GLY A 688 26.26 15.77 -38.37
CA GLY A 688 27.01 16.84 -37.71
C GLY A 688 26.22 17.60 -36.65
N HIS A 689 25.10 17.05 -36.15
CA HIS A 689 24.32 17.60 -35.05
C HIS A 689 24.06 16.54 -33.98
N GLU A 690 23.77 17.00 -32.78
CA GLU A 690 23.38 16.20 -31.62
C GLU A 690 21.97 16.59 -31.18
N ASN A 691 21.22 15.66 -30.60
CA ASN A 691 19.97 15.95 -29.94
C ASN A 691 20.10 15.73 -28.43
N LEU A 692 19.58 16.66 -27.63
CA LEU A 692 19.56 16.56 -26.17
C LEU A 692 18.13 16.58 -25.66
N PHE A 693 17.83 15.66 -24.76
CA PHE A 693 16.71 15.71 -23.84
C PHE A 693 17.25 16.05 -22.45
N VAL A 694 16.85 17.18 -21.89
CA VAL A 694 17.25 17.63 -20.55
C VAL A 694 16.02 17.58 -19.66
N LEU A 695 16.17 17.03 -18.46
CA LEU A 695 15.12 16.92 -17.45
C LEU A 695 15.60 17.61 -16.18
N VAL A 696 14.86 18.64 -15.77
CA VAL A 696 15.04 19.35 -14.51
C VAL A 696 13.90 18.97 -13.56
N PRO A 697 14.15 18.15 -12.52
CA PRO A 697 13.13 17.78 -11.55
C PRO A 697 12.66 19.00 -10.75
N ILE A 698 11.35 19.17 -10.66
CA ILE A 698 10.71 20.30 -9.95
C ILE A 698 9.46 19.83 -9.20
N PRO A 699 8.92 20.65 -8.29
CA PRO A 699 7.64 20.36 -7.65
C PRO A 699 6.48 20.12 -8.63
N ALA A 700 5.52 19.30 -8.22
CA ALA A 700 4.24 19.13 -8.93
C ALA A 700 3.32 20.34 -8.74
N ASP A 701 3.60 21.38 -9.52
CA ASP A 701 2.93 22.68 -9.49
C ASP A 701 2.70 23.21 -10.92
N THR A 702 1.43 23.18 -11.35
CA THR A 702 1.01 23.65 -12.68
C THR A 702 1.10 25.16 -12.83
N SER A 703 1.23 25.93 -11.74
CA SER A 703 1.43 27.39 -11.80
C SER A 703 2.82 27.80 -12.30
N ILE A 704 3.73 26.84 -12.48
CA ILE A 704 5.03 27.08 -13.11
C ILE A 704 4.85 27.40 -14.61
N GLY A 705 3.85 26.81 -15.26
CA GLY A 705 3.45 27.15 -16.62
C GLY A 705 3.69 26.06 -17.66
N HIS A 706 3.38 26.43 -18.90
CA HIS A 706 3.57 25.68 -20.14
C HIS A 706 4.94 25.98 -20.75
N GLY A 707 5.49 24.99 -21.44
CA GLY A 707 6.63 25.18 -22.31
C GLY A 707 6.22 25.76 -23.67
N GLY A 708 7.21 25.92 -24.54
CA GLY A 708 7.02 26.45 -25.88
C GLY A 708 8.16 26.06 -26.81
N VAL A 709 7.97 26.36 -28.08
CA VAL A 709 9.00 26.22 -29.12
C VAL A 709 9.76 27.55 -29.23
N ASP A 710 11.07 27.47 -29.42
CA ASP A 710 11.97 28.63 -29.60
C ASP A 710 11.86 29.69 -28.49
N GLY A 711 11.69 29.23 -27.25
CA GLY A 711 11.62 30.10 -26.08
C GLY A 711 10.28 30.83 -25.91
N ALA A 712 9.23 30.42 -26.62
CA ALA A 712 7.90 31.01 -26.53
C ALA A 712 7.03 30.47 -25.36
N GLY A 713 7.60 29.69 -24.43
CA GLY A 713 6.90 29.18 -23.25
C GLY A 713 6.75 30.23 -22.15
N ASP A 714 6.19 29.82 -21.01
CA ASP A 714 6.08 30.67 -19.83
C ASP A 714 7.47 31.10 -19.32
N ALA A 715 7.58 32.36 -18.91
CA ALA A 715 8.86 32.96 -18.51
C ALA A 715 9.59 32.19 -17.38
N ARG A 716 8.84 31.55 -16.47
CA ARG A 716 9.41 30.69 -15.42
C ARG A 716 10.00 29.40 -16.00
N VAL A 717 9.31 28.76 -16.94
CA VAL A 717 9.78 27.53 -17.59
C VAL A 717 11.05 27.83 -18.40
N GLU A 718 11.04 28.92 -19.17
CA GLU A 718 12.20 29.29 -19.99
C GLU A 718 13.41 29.71 -19.15
N ALA A 719 13.19 30.39 -18.01
CA ALA A 719 14.28 30.72 -17.09
C ALA A 719 14.92 29.46 -16.49
N ILE A 720 14.14 28.45 -16.14
CA ILE A 720 14.64 27.15 -15.64
C ILE A 720 15.44 26.44 -16.74
N ALA A 721 14.96 26.48 -17.99
CA ALA A 721 15.66 25.90 -19.12
C ALA A 721 17.00 26.60 -19.38
N ASP A 722 17.04 27.94 -19.35
CA ASP A 722 18.26 28.72 -19.55
C ASP A 722 19.29 28.45 -18.42
N GLN A 723 18.82 28.34 -17.17
CA GLN A 723 19.67 27.96 -16.03
C GLN A 723 20.25 26.55 -16.21
N ALA A 724 19.45 25.58 -16.66
CA ALA A 724 19.91 24.23 -16.91
C ALA A 724 20.95 24.17 -18.03
N ILE A 725 20.74 24.89 -19.13
CA ILE A 725 21.70 24.99 -20.25
C ILE A 725 23.03 25.60 -19.76
N ALA A 726 22.96 26.69 -18.99
CA ALA A 726 24.15 27.32 -18.42
C ALA A 726 24.89 26.40 -17.43
N GLN A 727 24.15 25.65 -16.61
CA GLN A 727 24.71 24.68 -15.68
C GLN A 727 25.42 23.54 -16.42
N ILE A 728 24.80 22.96 -17.46
CA ILE A 728 25.43 21.93 -18.30
C ILE A 728 26.71 22.46 -18.92
N ALA A 729 26.67 23.64 -19.56
CA ALA A 729 27.83 24.25 -20.18
C ALA A 729 28.99 24.45 -19.19
N THR A 730 28.68 24.93 -17.98
CA THR A 730 29.68 25.22 -16.95
C THR A 730 30.26 23.96 -16.33
N TRP A 731 29.43 22.98 -15.99
CA TRP A 731 29.85 21.79 -15.23
C TRP A 731 30.53 20.73 -16.10
N THR A 732 30.19 20.68 -17.39
CA THR A 732 30.77 19.70 -18.32
C THR A 732 31.95 20.25 -19.12
N GLY A 733 32.10 21.59 -19.17
CA GLY A 733 33.10 22.27 -20.00
C GLY A 733 32.63 22.61 -21.41
N ALA A 734 31.39 22.25 -21.80
CA ALA A 734 30.77 22.61 -23.07
C ALA A 734 30.35 24.10 -23.11
N THR A 735 31.32 25.00 -22.97
CA THR A 735 31.10 26.45 -22.74
C THR A 735 30.36 27.19 -23.85
N ASP A 736 30.34 26.67 -25.07
CA ASP A 736 29.65 27.23 -26.23
C ASP A 736 28.27 26.59 -26.52
N LEU A 737 27.77 25.73 -25.62
CA LEU A 737 26.52 24.97 -25.81
C LEU A 737 25.35 25.87 -26.22
N ALA A 738 25.13 26.98 -25.51
CA ALA A 738 24.01 27.88 -25.78
C ALA A 738 24.07 28.49 -27.20
N GLU A 739 25.27 28.78 -27.71
CA GLU A 739 25.48 29.37 -29.04
C GLU A 739 25.28 28.36 -30.18
N ARG A 740 25.26 27.07 -29.84
CA ARG A 740 25.15 25.95 -30.80
C ARG A 740 23.74 25.39 -30.89
N ILE A 741 22.81 25.83 -30.05
CA ILE A 741 21.41 25.41 -30.09
C ILE A 741 20.75 25.96 -31.37
N VAL A 742 20.23 25.06 -32.20
CA VAL A 742 19.52 25.39 -33.45
C VAL A 742 18.03 25.06 -33.37
N VAL A 743 17.64 24.14 -32.49
CA VAL A 743 16.24 23.80 -32.19
C VAL A 743 16.05 23.83 -30.68
N ARG A 744 14.98 24.46 -30.20
CA ARG A 744 14.61 24.48 -28.77
C ARG A 744 13.13 24.20 -28.60
N ARG A 745 12.80 23.28 -27.71
CA ARG A 745 11.44 23.14 -27.15
C ARG A 745 11.50 22.89 -25.66
N THR A 746 10.62 23.54 -24.92
CA THR A 746 10.41 23.25 -23.50
C THR A 746 9.06 22.58 -23.28
N ILE A 747 8.93 21.83 -22.19
CA ILE A 747 7.68 21.26 -21.69
C ILE A 747 7.66 21.51 -20.18
N GLY A 748 6.59 22.12 -19.69
CA GLY A 748 6.39 22.46 -18.28
C GLY A 748 5.32 21.62 -17.59
N PRO A 749 5.13 21.79 -16.27
CA PRO A 749 4.13 21.04 -15.50
C PRO A 749 2.70 21.19 -16.02
N ALA A 750 2.34 22.36 -16.56
CA ALA A 750 1.00 22.59 -17.08
C ALA A 750 0.73 21.78 -18.36
N ASP A 751 1.76 21.49 -19.17
CA ASP A 751 1.64 20.63 -20.35
C ASP A 751 1.35 19.18 -19.96
N PHE A 752 1.96 18.67 -18.89
CA PHE A 752 1.64 17.32 -18.41
C PHE A 752 0.17 17.19 -17.97
N GLU A 753 -0.40 18.25 -17.38
CA GLU A 753 -1.82 18.28 -17.01
C GLU A 753 -2.72 18.38 -18.25
N SER A 754 -2.43 19.29 -19.18
CA SER A 754 -3.27 19.49 -20.38
C SER A 754 -3.19 18.32 -21.35
N ASP A 755 -1.99 17.81 -21.62
CA ASP A 755 -1.75 16.89 -22.73
C ASP A 755 -1.91 15.42 -22.31
N LEU A 756 -1.66 15.11 -21.04
CA LEU A 756 -1.68 13.74 -20.50
C LEU A 756 -2.73 13.55 -19.40
N GLY A 757 -3.45 14.60 -19.00
CA GLY A 757 -4.35 14.57 -17.86
C GLY A 757 -3.64 14.26 -16.55
N ALA A 758 -2.34 14.57 -16.44
CA ALA A 758 -1.55 14.17 -15.28
C ALA A 758 -1.95 14.94 -14.02
N TRP A 759 -2.26 14.22 -12.95
CA TRP A 759 -2.63 14.83 -11.67
C TRP A 759 -1.52 15.77 -11.17
N ARG A 760 -1.87 17.06 -10.97
CA ARG A 760 -0.95 18.14 -10.54
C ARG A 760 0.26 18.31 -11.46
N GLY A 761 0.14 17.96 -12.73
CA GLY A 761 1.25 18.06 -13.69
C GLY A 761 2.42 17.11 -13.37
N SER A 762 2.20 16.03 -12.63
CA SER A 762 3.28 15.09 -12.29
C SER A 762 3.76 14.30 -13.50
N MET A 763 5.07 14.25 -13.74
CA MET A 763 5.62 13.45 -14.84
C MET A 763 5.53 11.93 -14.54
N LEU A 764 5.48 11.54 -13.26
CA LEU A 764 5.53 10.14 -12.82
C LEU A 764 4.19 9.61 -12.27
N GLY A 765 3.29 10.49 -11.83
CA GLY A 765 2.06 10.11 -11.11
C GLY A 765 2.28 10.07 -9.59
N PRO A 766 1.49 9.30 -8.81
CA PRO A 766 1.62 9.28 -7.35
C PRO A 766 2.97 8.74 -6.86
N ALA A 767 3.60 9.44 -5.92
CA ALA A 767 4.92 9.11 -5.35
C ALA A 767 4.96 7.71 -4.70
N HIS A 768 6.12 7.05 -4.70
CA HIS A 768 6.34 5.75 -4.05
C HIS A 768 6.77 5.86 -2.57
N VAL A 769 6.00 6.61 -1.79
CA VAL A 769 6.12 6.58 -0.32
C VAL A 769 5.46 5.33 0.25
N LEU A 770 5.79 4.94 1.50
CA LEU A 770 5.30 3.70 2.10
C LEU A 770 3.76 3.57 2.08
N SER A 771 3.05 4.67 2.34
CA SER A 771 1.57 4.74 2.34
C SER A 771 0.95 4.69 0.94
N GLN A 772 1.75 4.78 -0.12
CA GLN A 772 1.34 4.78 -1.54
C GLN A 772 2.01 3.66 -2.35
N SER A 773 2.63 2.71 -1.66
CA SER A 773 3.35 1.57 -2.25
C SER A 773 2.62 0.24 -2.01
N ALA A 774 2.95 -0.76 -2.83
CA ALA A 774 2.42 -2.13 -2.72
C ALA A 774 0.88 -2.16 -2.56
N PHE A 775 0.37 -2.88 -1.57
CA PHE A 775 -1.08 -3.04 -1.36
C PHE A 775 -1.81 -1.78 -0.88
N PHE A 776 -1.10 -0.70 -0.51
CA PHE A 776 -1.72 0.60 -0.18
C PHE A 776 -1.97 1.49 -1.41
N ARG A 777 -1.28 1.21 -2.53
CA ARG A 777 -1.51 1.89 -3.81
C ARG A 777 -2.91 1.59 -4.35
N ALA A 778 -3.44 2.45 -5.21
CA ALA A 778 -4.72 2.21 -5.85
C ALA A 778 -4.73 0.87 -6.61
N GLY A 779 -5.81 0.09 -6.46
CA GLY A 779 -5.94 -1.22 -7.08
C GLY A 779 -6.54 -1.12 -8.48
N ASN A 780 -6.55 -2.24 -9.22
CA ASN A 780 -7.01 -2.28 -10.61
C ASN A 780 -8.54 -2.36 -10.80
N VAL A 781 -9.34 -2.20 -9.75
CA VAL A 781 -10.79 -2.43 -9.84
C VAL A 781 -11.54 -1.34 -9.12
N SER A 782 -12.59 -0.82 -9.75
CA SER A 782 -13.56 0.05 -9.08
C SER A 782 -14.12 -0.63 -7.81
N ARG A 783 -14.71 0.12 -6.88
CA ARG A 783 -15.53 -0.45 -5.79
C ARG A 783 -17.03 -0.29 -6.05
N HIS A 784 -17.41 0.59 -6.96
CA HIS A 784 -18.80 1.03 -7.16
C HIS A 784 -19.41 0.58 -8.48
N VAL A 785 -18.60 0.33 -9.51
CA VAL A 785 -19.05 0.00 -10.87
C VAL A 785 -18.50 -1.37 -11.28
N ASP A 786 -19.37 -2.34 -11.53
CA ASP A 786 -18.99 -3.66 -12.07
C ASP A 786 -18.61 -3.48 -13.55
N GLY A 787 -17.55 -4.17 -14.00
CA GLY A 787 -17.02 -4.00 -15.35
C GLY A 787 -15.99 -2.87 -15.50
N LEU A 788 -15.76 -2.04 -14.47
CA LEU A 788 -14.75 -0.97 -14.51
C LEU A 788 -13.45 -1.37 -13.80
N LEU A 789 -12.35 -1.36 -14.55
CA LEU A 789 -10.99 -1.65 -14.10
C LEU A 789 -10.03 -0.50 -14.41
N PHE A 790 -8.85 -0.57 -13.80
CA PHE A 790 -7.79 0.42 -13.90
C PHE A 790 -6.45 -0.27 -14.17
N ALA A 791 -5.61 0.33 -15.01
CA ALA A 791 -4.25 -0.14 -15.29
C ALA A 791 -3.30 1.06 -15.49
N GLY A 792 -1.99 0.81 -15.42
CA GLY A 792 -0.96 1.82 -15.64
C GLY A 792 -0.42 2.44 -14.35
N SER A 793 0.32 3.55 -14.50
CA SER A 793 1.22 4.09 -13.46
C SER A 793 0.52 4.55 -12.18
N SER A 794 -0.74 4.97 -12.26
CA SER A 794 -1.53 5.41 -11.08
C SER A 794 -2.00 4.25 -10.20
N THR A 795 -1.83 3.00 -10.62
CA THR A 795 -2.31 1.80 -9.91
C THR A 795 -1.18 0.84 -9.56
N ILE A 796 -1.49 -0.26 -8.87
CA ILE A 796 -0.52 -1.34 -8.64
C ILE A 796 0.02 -1.90 -9.97
N PRO A 797 1.32 -2.25 -10.05
CA PRO A 797 2.33 -2.11 -8.99
C PRO A 797 2.93 -0.70 -8.88
N GLY A 798 2.91 0.12 -9.94
CA GLY A 798 3.30 1.52 -9.87
C GLY A 798 3.88 2.11 -11.15
N ILE A 799 4.80 3.06 -10.99
CA ILE A 799 5.39 3.90 -12.04
C ILE A 799 6.49 3.15 -12.82
N GLY A 800 6.64 3.47 -14.11
CA GLY A 800 7.65 2.91 -15.01
C GLY A 800 7.03 2.04 -16.10
N LEU A 801 7.67 1.97 -17.28
CA LEU A 801 7.16 1.18 -18.41
C LEU A 801 6.98 -0.31 -18.05
N PRO A 802 7.96 -0.99 -17.40
CA PRO A 802 7.77 -2.37 -16.97
C PRO A 802 6.59 -2.51 -15.98
N MET A 803 6.47 -1.57 -15.04
CA MET A 803 5.37 -1.60 -14.06
C MET A 803 4.00 -1.41 -14.71
N CYS A 804 3.90 -0.60 -15.76
CA CYS A 804 2.65 -0.41 -16.51
C CYS A 804 2.24 -1.69 -17.26
N ILE A 805 3.19 -2.42 -17.84
CA ILE A 805 2.95 -3.73 -18.46
C ILE A 805 2.49 -4.75 -17.41
N ILE A 806 3.18 -4.82 -16.26
CA ILE A 806 2.77 -5.69 -15.14
C ILE A 806 1.37 -5.31 -14.65
N SER A 807 1.04 -4.01 -14.57
CA SER A 807 -0.28 -3.52 -14.19
C SER A 807 -1.38 -4.04 -15.13
N ALA A 808 -1.13 -4.05 -16.44
CA ALA A 808 -2.04 -4.63 -17.44
C ALA A 808 -2.28 -6.13 -17.21
N GLU A 809 -1.21 -6.87 -16.87
CA GLU A 809 -1.33 -8.29 -16.56
C GLU A 809 -2.10 -8.55 -15.24
N VAL A 810 -1.82 -7.76 -14.20
CA VAL A 810 -2.55 -7.84 -12.93
C VAL A 810 -4.03 -7.48 -13.13
N MET A 811 -4.34 -6.52 -14.00
CA MET A 811 -5.70 -6.22 -14.42
C MET A 811 -6.35 -7.44 -15.08
N LEU A 812 -5.68 -8.12 -16.02
CA LEU A 812 -6.21 -9.35 -16.63
C LEU A 812 -6.42 -10.47 -15.60
N LYS A 813 -5.53 -10.61 -14.61
CA LYS A 813 -5.74 -11.54 -13.49
C LYS A 813 -7.01 -11.21 -12.70
N ARG A 814 -7.32 -9.93 -12.49
CA ARG A 814 -8.59 -9.51 -11.84
C ARG A 814 -9.81 -9.89 -12.66
N VAL A 815 -9.73 -9.83 -13.99
CA VAL A 815 -10.78 -10.32 -14.91
C VAL A 815 -10.94 -11.83 -14.78
N ARG A 816 -9.84 -12.59 -14.77
CA ARG A 816 -9.84 -14.06 -14.65
C ARG A 816 -10.12 -14.59 -13.24
N GLY A 817 -10.08 -13.72 -12.22
CA GLY A 817 -10.14 -14.12 -10.82
C GLY A 817 -8.91 -14.89 -10.34
N ASP A 818 -7.78 -14.71 -11.04
CA ASP A 818 -6.49 -15.27 -10.64
C ASP A 818 -5.92 -14.49 -9.45
N VAL A 819 -5.50 -15.24 -8.43
CA VAL A 819 -4.92 -14.72 -7.19
C VAL A 819 -3.43 -15.09 -7.05
N SER A 820 -2.84 -15.71 -8.07
CA SER A 820 -1.43 -16.10 -8.12
C SER A 820 -0.50 -14.90 -7.97
N THR A 821 0.71 -15.15 -7.43
CA THR A 821 1.74 -14.12 -7.24
C THR A 821 2.73 -14.03 -8.40
N GLU A 822 2.77 -15.05 -9.25
CA GLU A 822 3.76 -15.22 -10.33
C GLU A 822 3.16 -14.74 -11.66
N PRO A 823 3.96 -14.34 -12.67
CA PRO A 823 3.45 -13.93 -13.97
C PRO A 823 2.52 -14.97 -14.61
N LEU A 824 1.60 -14.51 -15.46
CA LEU A 824 0.69 -15.38 -16.21
C LEU A 824 1.52 -16.39 -17.03
N PRO A 825 1.12 -17.66 -17.08
CA PRO A 825 1.85 -18.63 -17.87
C PRO A 825 1.73 -18.30 -19.36
N VAL A 826 2.86 -18.33 -20.07
CA VAL A 826 2.88 -18.29 -21.54
C VAL A 826 2.20 -19.57 -22.04
N ARG A 827 1.05 -19.43 -22.69
CA ARG A 827 0.38 -20.55 -23.33
C ARG A 827 0.94 -20.67 -24.74
N GLU A 828 1.38 -21.87 -25.12
CA GLU A 828 1.62 -22.16 -26.53
C GLU A 828 0.35 -21.85 -27.31
N ALA A 829 0.48 -21.12 -28.42
CA ALA A 829 -0.66 -20.80 -29.27
C ALA A 829 -1.39 -22.11 -29.59
N PRO A 830 -2.74 -22.18 -29.46
CA PRO A 830 -3.45 -23.31 -30.03
C PRO A 830 -3.06 -23.38 -31.50
N SER A 831 -2.54 -24.55 -31.91
CA SER A 831 -2.22 -24.83 -33.32
C SER A 831 -3.37 -24.30 -34.18
N ALA A 832 -3.04 -23.47 -35.17
CA ALA A 832 -4.01 -22.90 -36.10
C ALA A 832 -5.04 -23.98 -36.49
N PRO A 833 -6.35 -23.67 -36.53
CA PRO A 833 -7.35 -24.66 -36.87
C PRO A 833 -6.95 -25.30 -38.19
N VAL A 834 -6.65 -26.61 -38.14
CA VAL A 834 -6.35 -27.41 -39.32
C VAL A 834 -7.52 -27.24 -40.26
N ALA A 835 -7.26 -26.63 -41.42
CA ALA A 835 -8.26 -26.47 -42.47
C ALA A 835 -8.91 -27.85 -42.70
N PRO A 836 -10.25 -27.93 -42.77
CA PRO A 836 -10.91 -29.21 -43.00
C PRO A 836 -10.34 -29.77 -44.31
N VAL A 837 -9.72 -30.96 -44.20
CA VAL A 837 -9.28 -31.74 -45.34
C VAL A 837 -10.52 -31.95 -46.20
N ALA A 838 -10.53 -31.35 -47.38
CA ALA A 838 -11.54 -31.62 -48.39
C ALA A 838 -11.48 -33.13 -48.69
N VAL A 839 -12.49 -33.87 -48.25
CA VAL A 839 -12.74 -35.22 -48.72
C VAL A 839 -13.18 -35.07 -50.17
N GLY A 840 -12.28 -35.36 -51.09
CA GLY A 840 -12.56 -35.35 -52.53
C GLY A 840 -13.56 -36.45 -52.88
N GLU A 841 -14.53 -36.08 -53.73
CA GLU A 841 -15.17 -36.98 -54.70
C GLU A 841 -14.31 -37.08 -55.97
#